data_AF-A0A1I8NLZ4-F1
#
_entry.id   AF-A0A1I8NLZ4-F1
#
_cell.length_a   1.000
_cell.length_b   1.000
_cell.length_c   1.000
_cell.angle_alpha   90.00
_cell.angle_beta   90.00
_cell.angle_gamma   90.00
#
_symmetry.space_group_name_H-M   'P 1'
#
loop_
_entity.id
_entity.type
_entity.pdbx_description
1 polymer ?
#
loop_
_entity_poly.entity_id
_entity_poly.type
_entity_poly.pdbx_seq_one_letter_code
_entity_poly.pdbx_strand_id
1 'polypeptide(L)'
;MTSLGGSGSIPTISASVSSSSLSTTNNALNSSTKQQQQTTKQIVQQKFKENENVLSIFEAYQIVGSDHTSRILCLVVSLSGGTYAVFSMTASHLPPRTCSDLTIEKAFPLNDSFYIGNEKKGSISQLQFTIKCSDEQAVKYFYFPLVSDEEGVDFDTFQAQVLSAKMSMVHTPALQNETNSLSFAWVNDYRQIGEVKQEMKRRENEYIKYKDFTIYCATYNVNNKSYCDSPLHLWLAASEAPPDIYAIALQELDTSAKAVTFSENRPDYLWINKMLASVHDKGEYEELTSVRLVGMMLTVIVKRQIRSSITRHSVKSIARGILNTLGNKGGVAVSLQLNEANLCFVNSHLAAHMGFVEARNEDFHGIVKGLVFDDDLRRTINDHDHIFWIGDLNYRIEEPPGLQLPMSGSEEDTAEVLLKFDQLRQQMRMGNCFEGYTEGPIKFRPTYKYDPGTDNYDSSEKQRQPAYCDRILWKGSRIQQLQYNSVMDIRQSDHKPVYAVFKVNIKTRDDHLYKKIHEEVLKLLDKRENESQPQINVEKTIIDFGVVRFNETVASDFTVSNACAMPVSFEFKRKDAPLNDICEKWLRVEPSSEHLMIDSTKSIRVKLMANADSITGLLQKIRTTNWKFDFDILILQVKNGPHIFITVTGEYKPSCFGLSMETLCRTHRPLCEYDQQQIKELMNDESPEFRVTMPREFFLLIDYLHKQGPNVEGAFSLNSLEFSHAKKIEFNSIRDWLDTWSNNDFPGTPHAAAEALLMLLNLPEKPLLDPYVEELLKTNTTAEAMELVSLLSSPKRNVFVHLCMFLREGIERKYYNAMHVATIFGRVLLRSTKKTDDYYRDTHCREFMLRFINAGEMVTLSSSAAAAAGSHHHHQHHHHASAQQPVAKMTASASNASLSGGNVVPGTPHAAAEALLMLLNLPEKPLLDPYVEELLKTNTTAEAMELVSLLSSPKRNVFVHLCMFLREGIERKYYNAMHVATIFGRVLLRSTKKTDDYYRDTHCREFMLRFINAGEMVTLSSSAAAAAGSHHHHQHHHHASAQQPVAKMTASASNASLSGGNVV
;
A
#
# COMPACT_ATOMS: atom_id res chain seq x y z
N MET A 1 46.46 -51.34 23.46
CA MET A 1 47.31 -51.80 24.58
C MET A 1 47.97 -50.58 25.20
N THR A 2 48.18 -50.58 26.53
CA THR A 2 49.17 -49.80 27.32
C THR A 2 49.56 -48.38 26.85
N SER A 3 49.15 -47.26 27.47
CA SER A 3 49.28 -46.79 28.87
C SER A 3 50.66 -46.23 29.28
N LEU A 4 50.64 -45.10 30.02
CA LEU A 4 51.73 -44.46 30.80
C LEU A 4 52.80 -43.69 29.99
N GLY A 5 53.33 -42.54 30.43
CA GLY A 5 52.95 -41.69 31.57
C GLY A 5 54.05 -40.69 31.99
N GLY A 6 53.64 -39.54 32.59
CA GLY A 6 54.53 -38.56 33.26
C GLY A 6 55.30 -37.58 32.35
N SER A 7 55.77 -36.40 32.80
CA SER A 7 55.53 -35.66 34.07
C SER A 7 56.19 -34.26 33.99
N GLY A 8 55.59 -33.19 34.54
CA GLY A 8 56.25 -31.86 34.64
C GLY A 8 55.41 -30.76 35.33
N SER A 9 55.99 -30.08 36.33
CA SER A 9 55.30 -29.20 37.31
C SER A 9 56.31 -28.27 38.04
N ILE A 10 55.97 -27.30 38.91
CA ILE A 10 54.68 -27.01 39.58
C ILE A 10 54.15 -25.55 39.46
N PRO A 11 54.56 -24.53 40.24
CA PRO A 11 53.52 -23.77 40.96
C PRO A 11 53.42 -22.24 40.75
N THR A 12 52.19 -21.79 40.52
CA THR A 12 51.36 -20.89 41.36
C THR A 12 51.96 -19.61 42.02
N ILE A 13 51.31 -18.42 41.83
CA ILE A 13 50.57 -17.61 42.84
C ILE A 13 50.22 -16.14 42.38
N SER A 14 48.92 -15.81 42.50
CA SER A 14 48.20 -14.52 42.71
C SER A 14 48.61 -13.13 42.12
N ALA A 15 47.65 -12.57 41.36
CA ALA A 15 46.85 -11.35 41.64
C ALA A 15 47.40 -9.89 41.62
N SER A 16 46.47 -9.01 41.19
CA SER A 16 46.26 -7.58 41.49
C SER A 16 46.63 -6.52 40.45
N VAL A 17 45.82 -5.45 40.43
CA VAL A 17 45.75 -4.37 39.45
C VAL A 17 46.36 -3.10 40.03
N SER A 18 47.12 -2.32 39.25
CA SER A 18 47.24 -0.87 39.48
C SER A 18 47.75 -0.12 38.23
N SER A 19 47.46 1.18 38.20
CA SER A 19 47.61 2.10 37.07
C SER A 19 48.62 3.22 37.35
N SER A 20 49.39 3.61 36.33
CA SER A 20 50.09 4.91 36.13
C SER A 20 51.22 4.72 35.12
N SER A 21 51.76 5.70 34.40
CA SER A 21 51.27 6.88 33.64
C SER A 21 52.54 7.57 33.09
N LEU A 22 52.38 8.39 32.03
CA LEU A 22 53.31 9.44 31.54
C LEU A 22 54.53 9.10 30.64
N SER A 23 54.38 9.55 29.37
CA SER A 23 55.39 10.19 28.47
C SER A 23 56.55 9.34 27.88
N THR A 24 57.00 9.56 26.64
CA THR A 24 56.95 10.78 25.79
C THR A 24 56.95 10.48 24.28
N THR A 25 56.15 11.23 23.49
CA THR A 25 56.33 11.66 22.07
C THR A 25 56.93 10.72 21.00
N ASN A 26 56.16 10.43 19.93
CA ASN A 26 56.33 11.14 18.65
C ASN A 26 55.22 10.89 17.59
N ASN A 27 54.72 11.99 17.02
CA ASN A 27 54.20 12.21 15.65
C ASN A 27 53.17 11.26 15.00
N ALA A 28 51.90 11.66 15.11
CA ALA A 28 50.98 12.09 14.04
C ALA A 28 50.90 11.36 12.66
N LEU A 29 49.68 11.37 12.10
CA LEU A 29 49.23 10.87 10.78
C LEU A 29 48.97 9.36 10.65
N ASN A 30 47.83 8.91 11.19
CA ASN A 30 46.82 8.10 10.46
C ASN A 30 45.65 7.72 11.38
N SER A 31 44.65 8.60 11.52
CA SER A 31 43.41 8.30 12.23
C SER A 31 42.27 8.01 11.25
N SER A 32 42.37 6.90 10.52
CA SER A 32 41.18 6.28 9.93
C SER A 32 40.43 5.56 11.05
N THR A 33 39.28 6.10 11.45
CA THR A 33 38.41 5.49 12.45
C THR A 33 37.90 4.15 11.92
N LYS A 34 38.55 3.04 12.31
CA LYS A 34 37.93 1.71 12.20
C LYS A 34 36.70 1.72 13.11
N GLN A 35 35.52 1.88 12.52
CA GLN A 35 34.27 1.58 13.22
C GLN A 35 34.36 0.12 13.68
N GLN A 36 34.22 -0.09 14.98
CA GLN A 36 34.21 -1.42 15.56
C GLN A 36 32.89 -2.08 15.17
N GLN A 37 32.97 -3.09 14.31
CA GLN A 37 31.80 -3.74 13.73
C GLN A 37 30.97 -4.41 14.85
N GLN A 38 29.67 -4.14 14.89
CA GLN A 38 28.78 -4.72 15.91
C GLN A 38 28.66 -6.23 15.71
N THR A 39 28.57 -6.98 16.80
CA THR A 39 28.38 -8.44 16.75
C THR A 39 26.94 -8.79 16.38
N THR A 40 26.69 -9.99 15.84
CA THR A 40 25.33 -10.45 15.52
C THR A 40 24.42 -10.39 16.74
N LYS A 41 24.91 -10.73 17.94
CA LYS A 41 24.12 -10.64 19.18
C LYS A 41 23.77 -9.19 19.54
N GLN A 42 24.69 -8.24 19.37
CA GLN A 42 24.43 -6.80 19.56
C GLN A 42 23.40 -6.27 18.55
N ILE A 43 23.40 -6.79 17.32
CA ILE A 43 22.43 -6.43 16.28
C ILE A 43 21.04 -7.02 16.62
N VAL A 44 20.98 -8.29 17.06
CA VAL A 44 19.74 -8.94 17.51
C VAL A 44 19.16 -8.23 18.75
N GLN A 45 20.00 -7.80 19.70
CA GLN A 45 19.58 -7.06 20.90
C GLN A 45 18.85 -5.74 20.59
N GLN A 46 19.12 -5.10 19.45
CA GLN A 46 18.45 -3.86 19.03
C GLN A 46 16.96 -4.03 18.70
N LYS A 47 16.46 -5.28 18.59
CA LYS A 47 15.03 -5.59 18.37
C LYS A 47 14.20 -5.69 19.65
N PHE A 48 14.84 -5.71 20.81
CA PHE A 48 14.18 -5.88 22.11
C PHE A 48 14.27 -4.61 22.95
N LYS A 49 13.39 -4.48 23.94
CA LYS A 49 13.38 -3.30 24.84
C LYS A 49 14.56 -3.33 25.83
N GLU A 50 14.85 -2.20 26.47
CA GLU A 50 15.95 -2.09 27.46
C GLU A 50 15.82 -3.06 28.66
N ASN A 51 14.61 -3.54 28.95
CA ASN A 51 14.31 -4.51 30.01
C ASN A 51 14.21 -5.96 29.49
N GLU A 52 14.59 -6.23 28.23
CA GLU A 52 14.46 -7.51 27.55
C GLU A 52 15.82 -7.92 26.95
N ASN A 53 16.52 -8.85 27.61
CA ASN A 53 17.91 -9.17 27.31
C ASN A 53 18.06 -10.43 26.47
N VAL A 54 18.80 -10.35 25.37
CA VAL A 54 19.20 -11.47 24.52
C VAL A 54 20.33 -12.24 25.20
N LEU A 55 20.04 -13.47 25.61
CA LEU A 55 20.99 -14.33 26.31
C LEU A 55 21.84 -15.15 25.33
N SER A 56 21.23 -15.66 24.26
CA SER A 56 21.86 -16.56 23.29
C SER A 56 21.26 -16.43 21.89
N ILE A 57 22.05 -16.74 20.86
CA ILE A 57 21.66 -16.72 19.44
C ILE A 57 22.08 -18.03 18.77
N PHE A 58 21.28 -18.51 17.82
CA PHE A 58 21.51 -19.73 17.07
C PHE A 58 21.06 -19.60 15.61
N GLU A 59 21.93 -19.97 14.68
CA GLU A 59 21.67 -19.86 13.24
C GLU A 59 20.94 -21.09 12.71
N ALA A 60 19.85 -20.86 11.97
CA ALA A 60 19.02 -21.90 11.40
C ALA A 60 18.54 -21.50 10.00
N TYR A 61 17.79 -22.37 9.33
CA TYR A 61 17.04 -22.03 8.13
C TYR A 61 15.71 -22.78 8.07
N GLN A 62 14.79 -22.28 7.26
CA GLN A 62 13.52 -22.95 6.93
C GLN A 62 13.40 -23.17 5.43
N ILE A 63 12.78 -24.29 5.08
CA ILE A 63 12.45 -24.66 3.70
C ILE A 63 10.94 -24.49 3.53
N VAL A 64 10.53 -23.65 2.59
CA VAL A 64 9.11 -23.40 2.26
C VAL A 64 8.96 -23.51 0.74
N GLY A 65 8.33 -24.60 0.28
CA GLY A 65 8.28 -24.91 -1.15
C GLY A 65 9.69 -25.23 -1.69
N SER A 66 10.13 -24.46 -2.68
CA SER A 66 11.50 -24.48 -3.22
C SER A 66 12.50 -23.62 -2.47
N ASP A 67 12.01 -22.75 -1.58
CA ASP A 67 12.79 -21.59 -1.14
C ASP A 67 13.41 -21.83 0.24
N HIS A 68 14.67 -21.43 0.38
CA HIS A 68 15.44 -21.48 1.61
C HIS A 68 15.49 -20.10 2.24
N THR A 69 15.06 -19.98 3.50
CA THR A 69 15.08 -18.72 4.26
C THR A 69 15.96 -18.86 5.49
N SER A 70 17.04 -18.08 5.55
CA SER A 70 17.93 -18.01 6.71
C SER A 70 17.20 -17.46 7.94
N ARG A 71 17.54 -17.99 9.11
CA ARG A 71 16.92 -17.66 10.38
C ARG A 71 17.95 -17.42 11.46
N ILE A 72 17.63 -16.52 12.38
CA ILE A 72 18.28 -16.45 13.68
C ILE A 72 17.23 -16.77 14.73
N LEU A 73 17.49 -17.78 15.55
CA LEU A 73 16.78 -18.01 16.79
C LEU A 73 17.51 -17.28 17.91
N CYS A 74 16.78 -16.69 18.85
CA CYS A 74 17.39 -16.08 20.03
C CYS A 74 16.58 -16.33 21.30
N LEU A 75 17.28 -16.57 22.41
CA LEU A 75 16.71 -16.75 23.74
C LEU A 75 16.73 -15.41 24.47
N VAL A 76 15.57 -14.95 24.92
CA VAL A 76 15.38 -13.62 25.53
C VAL A 76 14.70 -13.75 26.89
N VAL A 77 15.12 -12.93 27.86
CA VAL A 77 14.50 -12.83 29.19
C VAL A 77 13.90 -11.44 29.40
N SER A 78 12.68 -11.37 29.92
CA SER A 78 12.07 -10.12 30.39
C SER A 78 12.40 -9.90 31.87
N LEU A 79 13.18 -8.86 32.17
CA LEU A 79 13.56 -8.51 33.55
C LEU A 79 12.36 -8.08 34.42
N SER A 80 11.27 -7.63 33.79
CA SER A 80 10.06 -7.18 34.50
C SER A 80 9.14 -8.31 34.95
N GLY A 81 9.25 -9.49 34.37
CA GLY A 81 8.42 -10.67 34.70
C GLY A 81 9.22 -11.92 35.10
N GLY A 82 10.54 -11.93 34.90
CA GLY A 82 11.38 -13.12 35.12
C GLY A 82 11.13 -14.26 34.12
N THR A 83 10.34 -14.01 33.06
CA THR A 83 9.93 -15.02 32.08
C THR A 83 10.76 -14.96 30.80
N TYR A 84 10.91 -16.12 30.15
CA TYR A 84 11.79 -16.32 29.00
C TYR A 84 10.98 -16.70 27.74
N ALA A 85 11.49 -16.31 26.57
CA ALA A 85 10.92 -16.70 25.28
C ALA A 85 12.03 -16.96 24.25
N VAL A 86 11.77 -17.84 23.28
CA VAL A 86 12.61 -17.99 22.08
C VAL A 86 11.94 -17.26 20.92
N PHE A 87 12.67 -16.35 20.28
CA PHE A 87 12.22 -15.68 19.07
C PHE A 87 12.85 -16.31 17.85
N SER A 88 12.12 -16.33 16.75
CA SER A 88 12.58 -16.75 15.43
C SER A 88 12.48 -15.57 14.48
N MET A 89 13.59 -15.26 13.83
CA MET A 89 13.75 -14.09 12.99
C MET A 89 14.10 -14.52 11.57
N THR A 90 13.46 -13.97 10.54
CA THR A 90 14.00 -14.03 9.17
C THR A 90 15.26 -13.17 9.12
N ALA A 91 16.33 -13.66 8.49
CA ALA A 91 17.53 -12.90 8.21
C ALA A 91 17.69 -12.71 6.70
N SER A 92 17.72 -11.47 6.21
CA SER A 92 17.99 -11.15 4.80
C SER A 92 19.47 -11.30 4.43
N HIS A 93 20.36 -11.20 5.42
CA HIS A 93 21.79 -11.40 5.31
C HIS A 93 22.30 -12.20 6.53
N LEU A 94 23.26 -13.09 6.33
CA LEU A 94 23.90 -13.87 7.40
C LEU A 94 25.43 -13.78 7.27
N PRO A 95 26.18 -13.33 8.29
CA PRO A 95 25.67 -12.66 9.50
C PRO A 95 24.96 -11.34 9.13
N PRO A 96 23.98 -10.87 9.93
CA PRO A 96 23.34 -9.58 9.72
C PRO A 96 24.35 -8.45 9.95
N ARG A 97 24.24 -7.38 9.17
CA ARG A 97 25.10 -6.19 9.27
C ARG A 97 24.43 -5.11 10.11
N THR A 98 23.09 -5.07 10.08
CA THR A 98 22.26 -4.06 10.73
C THR A 98 20.95 -4.65 11.23
N CYS A 99 20.31 -3.99 12.21
CA CYS A 99 19.02 -4.41 12.77
C CYS A 99 17.88 -4.42 11.71
N SER A 100 18.08 -3.78 10.56
CA SER A 100 17.22 -3.90 9.36
C SER A 100 17.14 -5.31 8.79
N ASP A 101 18.20 -6.09 8.93
CA ASP A 101 18.37 -7.35 8.20
C ASP A 101 17.59 -8.49 8.85
N LEU A 102 16.92 -8.20 9.96
CA LEU A 102 16.22 -9.14 10.82
C LEU A 102 14.74 -8.76 10.94
N THR A 103 13.83 -9.70 10.77
CA THR A 103 12.40 -9.50 11.00
C THR A 103 11.90 -10.57 11.96
N ILE A 104 11.28 -10.19 13.09
CA ILE A 104 10.69 -11.15 14.05
C ILE A 104 9.43 -11.75 13.43
N GLU A 105 9.40 -13.08 13.31
CA GLU A 105 8.34 -13.85 12.65
C GLU A 105 7.50 -14.63 13.64
N LYS A 106 8.16 -15.25 14.63
CA LYS A 106 7.54 -16.05 15.67
C LYS A 106 8.19 -15.83 17.01
N ALA A 107 7.39 -15.95 18.07
CA ALA A 107 7.83 -15.81 19.44
C ALA A 107 7.19 -16.92 20.28
N PHE A 108 8.03 -17.80 20.81
CA PHE A 108 7.67 -19.01 21.53
C PHE A 108 7.89 -18.78 23.04
N PRO A 109 6.85 -18.51 23.84
CA PRO A 109 7.00 -18.40 25.29
C PRO A 109 7.42 -19.74 25.89
N LEU A 110 8.36 -19.75 26.85
CA LEU A 110 8.84 -20.98 27.52
C LEU A 110 7.85 -21.46 28.61
N ASN A 111 6.55 -21.48 28.29
CA ASN A 111 5.49 -21.99 29.15
C ASN A 111 5.49 -23.53 29.21
N ASP A 112 4.56 -24.13 29.95
CA ASP A 112 4.49 -25.59 30.15
C ASP A 112 4.39 -26.36 28.83
N SER A 113 3.64 -25.84 27.85
CA SER A 113 3.45 -26.47 26.54
C SER A 113 4.62 -26.27 25.56
N PHE A 114 5.61 -25.43 25.88
CA PHE A 114 6.83 -25.27 25.08
C PHE A 114 7.65 -26.56 25.00
N TYR A 115 8.05 -26.91 23.77
CA TYR A 115 8.97 -28.01 23.47
C TYR A 115 9.91 -27.62 22.33
N ILE A 116 11.18 -28.05 22.45
CA ILE A 116 12.21 -27.99 21.40
C ILE A 116 12.93 -29.34 21.33
N GLY A 117 13.05 -29.93 20.13
CA GLY A 117 13.82 -31.16 19.95
C GLY A 117 13.66 -31.85 18.58
N ASN A 118 14.44 -32.90 18.38
CA ASN A 118 14.59 -33.58 17.09
C ASN A 118 13.60 -34.76 16.97
N GLU A 119 12.86 -34.84 15.87
CA GLU A 119 11.92 -35.93 15.57
C GLU A 119 12.67 -37.23 15.21
N LYS A 120 13.01 -38.05 16.22
CA LYS A 120 13.69 -39.34 16.03
C LYS A 120 12.78 -40.44 15.45
N LYS A 121 12.50 -40.39 14.14
CA LYS A 121 12.04 -41.54 13.33
C LYS A 121 12.56 -41.45 11.88
N GLY A 122 13.56 -42.26 11.52
CA GLY A 122 13.96 -42.49 10.12
C GLY A 122 15.38 -42.03 9.76
N SER A 123 15.92 -42.61 8.69
CA SER A 123 17.37 -42.65 8.39
C SER A 123 17.94 -41.43 7.64
N ILE A 124 17.22 -40.31 7.50
CA ILE A 124 17.69 -39.13 6.76
C ILE A 124 17.31 -37.85 7.53
N SER A 125 18.22 -36.87 7.54
CA SER A 125 18.20 -35.58 8.27
C SER A 125 18.49 -35.62 9.80
N GLN A 126 19.78 -35.64 10.15
CA GLN A 126 20.24 -35.39 11.53
C GLN A 126 20.25 -33.91 11.92
N LEU A 127 20.15 -32.99 10.94
CA LEU A 127 20.28 -31.53 11.10
C LEU A 127 18.92 -30.81 11.01
N GLN A 128 17.92 -31.31 11.72
CA GLN A 128 16.60 -30.67 11.83
C GLN A 128 16.04 -30.80 13.26
N PHE A 129 15.21 -29.83 13.64
CA PHE A 129 14.51 -29.80 14.93
C PHE A 129 13.15 -29.13 14.79
N THR A 130 12.28 -29.38 15.77
CA THR A 130 10.93 -28.84 15.83
C THR A 130 10.75 -28.03 17.12
N ILE A 131 10.19 -26.82 17.02
CA ILE A 131 9.70 -26.03 18.17
C ILE A 131 8.16 -26.03 18.15
N LYS A 132 7.51 -26.18 19.31
CA LYS A 132 6.05 -26.11 19.44
C LYS A 132 5.62 -25.50 20.79
N CYS A 133 4.44 -24.88 20.79
CA CYS A 133 3.65 -24.50 21.97
C CYS A 133 2.20 -24.98 21.73
N SER A 134 1.36 -25.06 22.75
CA SER A 134 -0.04 -25.53 22.66
C SER A 134 -0.90 -24.74 21.67
N ASP A 135 -0.57 -23.48 21.46
CA ASP A 135 -1.43 -22.50 20.80
C ASP A 135 -1.03 -22.24 19.33
N GLU A 136 0.04 -22.90 18.85
CA GLU A 136 0.59 -22.72 17.50
C GLU A 136 0.95 -24.05 16.84
N GLN A 137 0.89 -24.10 15.51
CA GLN A 137 1.42 -25.25 14.75
C GLN A 137 2.91 -25.42 15.00
N ALA A 138 3.34 -26.69 15.12
CA ALA A 138 4.74 -27.06 15.29
C ALA A 138 5.58 -26.58 14.10
N VAL A 139 6.70 -25.93 14.39
CA VAL A 139 7.54 -25.26 13.40
C VAL A 139 8.84 -26.02 13.24
N LYS A 140 9.13 -26.45 12.02
CA LYS A 140 10.35 -27.18 11.65
C LYS A 140 11.45 -26.20 11.22
N TYR A 141 12.66 -26.47 11.71
CA TYR A 141 13.88 -25.74 11.40
C TYR A 141 14.98 -26.73 11.02
N PHE A 142 15.91 -26.25 10.21
CA PHE A 142 17.13 -26.94 9.80
C PHE A 142 18.33 -26.09 10.18
N TYR A 143 19.53 -26.68 10.23
CA TYR A 143 20.76 -25.95 10.57
C TYR A 143 21.99 -26.60 9.93
N PHE A 144 23.10 -25.88 9.92
CA PHE A 144 24.40 -26.43 9.53
C PHE A 144 25.20 -26.81 10.78
N PRO A 145 26.10 -27.82 10.73
CA PRO A 145 26.89 -28.25 11.88
C PRO A 145 28.08 -27.30 12.20
N LEU A 146 28.17 -26.17 11.50
CA LEU A 146 29.21 -25.15 11.67
C LEU A 146 28.52 -23.84 12.08
N VAL A 147 29.05 -23.18 13.11
CA VAL A 147 28.64 -21.84 13.52
C VAL A 147 29.34 -20.83 12.63
N SER A 148 28.63 -19.84 12.07
CA SER A 148 29.24 -18.83 11.18
C SER A 148 29.63 -17.52 11.86
N ASP A 149 29.14 -17.28 13.09
CA ASP A 149 29.43 -16.11 13.93
C ASP A 149 30.17 -16.53 15.22
N GLU A 150 31.18 -15.76 15.67
CA GLU A 150 31.98 -16.09 16.86
C GLU A 150 31.20 -16.07 18.19
N GLU A 151 30.07 -15.36 18.27
CA GLU A 151 29.16 -15.36 19.42
C GLU A 151 27.98 -16.33 19.28
N GLY A 152 27.87 -17.02 18.15
CA GLY A 152 26.89 -18.08 17.94
C GLY A 152 27.22 -19.34 18.75
N VAL A 153 26.19 -20.10 19.12
CA VAL A 153 26.35 -21.42 19.75
C VAL A 153 25.95 -22.54 18.79
N ASP A 154 26.41 -23.76 19.06
CA ASP A 154 25.88 -24.96 18.41
C ASP A 154 24.45 -25.30 18.90
N PHE A 155 23.78 -26.23 18.21
CA PHE A 155 22.38 -26.58 18.51
C PHE A 155 22.21 -27.21 19.90
N ASP A 156 23.11 -28.11 20.30
CA ASP A 156 23.00 -28.82 21.58
C ASP A 156 23.19 -27.84 22.75
N THR A 157 24.13 -26.90 22.61
CA THR A 157 24.37 -25.79 23.54
C THR A 157 23.17 -24.83 23.60
N PHE A 158 22.60 -24.41 22.45
CA PHE A 158 21.39 -23.57 22.42
C PHE A 158 20.20 -24.27 23.09
N GLN A 159 19.96 -25.54 22.74
CA GLN A 159 18.89 -26.34 23.31
C GLN A 159 19.05 -26.50 24.82
N ALA A 160 20.26 -26.77 25.31
CA ALA A 160 20.56 -26.87 26.74
C ALA A 160 20.29 -25.54 27.48
N GLN A 161 20.66 -24.40 26.90
CA GLN A 161 20.39 -23.08 27.47
C GLN A 161 18.89 -22.77 27.52
N VAL A 162 18.15 -23.06 26.45
CA VAL A 162 16.68 -22.90 26.38
C VAL A 162 15.97 -23.79 27.42
N LEU A 163 16.38 -25.05 27.54
CA LEU A 163 15.83 -25.96 28.54
C LEU A 163 16.19 -25.56 29.97
N SER A 164 17.43 -25.09 30.21
CA SER A 164 17.85 -24.56 31.51
C SER A 164 17.04 -23.32 31.91
N ALA A 165 16.80 -22.39 30.97
CA ALA A 165 15.94 -21.24 31.19
C ALA A 165 14.51 -21.67 31.56
N LYS A 166 13.91 -22.62 30.85
CA LYS A 166 12.58 -23.18 31.21
C LYS A 166 12.59 -23.80 32.62
N MET A 167 13.60 -24.63 32.95
CA MET A 167 13.72 -25.23 34.28
C MET A 167 13.95 -24.20 35.39
N SER A 168 14.62 -23.07 35.12
CA SER A 168 14.83 -22.02 36.11
C SER A 168 13.52 -21.35 36.57
N MET A 169 12.56 -21.18 35.67
CA MET A 169 11.22 -20.69 36.01
C MET A 169 10.41 -21.70 36.84
N VAL A 170 10.56 -23.01 36.56
CA VAL A 170 9.89 -24.10 37.28
C VAL A 170 10.48 -24.36 38.67
N HIS A 171 11.78 -24.14 38.86
CA HIS A 171 12.49 -24.41 40.11
C HIS A 171 12.81 -23.17 40.96
N THR A 172 12.21 -22.02 40.65
CA THR A 172 12.26 -20.85 41.54
C THR A 172 11.46 -21.15 42.83
N PRO A 173 12.03 -21.06 44.05
CA PRO A 173 11.38 -21.54 45.28
C PRO A 173 10.02 -20.90 45.63
N ALA A 174 9.67 -19.77 45.01
CA ALA A 174 8.38 -19.10 45.18
C ALA A 174 7.23 -19.68 44.32
N LEU A 175 7.50 -20.67 43.46
CA LEU A 175 6.55 -21.23 42.47
C LEU A 175 6.18 -22.71 42.71
N GLN A 176 6.49 -23.28 43.89
CA GLN A 176 6.14 -24.68 44.21
C GLN A 176 4.68 -24.89 44.67
N ASN A 177 3.89 -23.83 44.81
CA ASN A 177 2.43 -23.92 45.00
C ASN A 177 1.71 -23.74 43.65
N GLU A 178 0.66 -24.53 43.39
CA GLU A 178 -0.01 -24.69 42.08
C GLU A 178 -0.76 -23.44 41.54
N THR A 179 -0.58 -22.25 42.15
CA THR A 179 -1.37 -21.03 41.87
C THR A 179 -0.65 -19.96 41.05
N ASN A 180 0.69 -19.94 41.02
CA ASN A 180 1.45 -18.89 40.32
C ASN A 180 1.62 -19.20 38.82
N SER A 181 0.72 -18.70 37.97
CA SER A 181 0.93 -18.75 36.52
C SER A 181 1.96 -17.72 36.05
N LEU A 182 2.97 -18.19 35.32
CA LEU A 182 4.00 -17.34 34.72
C LEU A 182 3.41 -16.45 33.62
N SER A 183 3.63 -15.12 33.71
CA SER A 183 3.13 -14.18 32.71
C SER A 183 4.07 -14.02 31.53
N PHE A 184 3.58 -14.35 30.34
CA PHE A 184 4.26 -14.17 29.05
C PHE A 184 3.65 -13.03 28.22
N ALA A 185 2.88 -12.13 28.83
CA ALA A 185 2.15 -11.08 28.12
C ALA A 185 3.05 -10.17 27.24
N TRP A 186 4.31 -9.95 27.64
CA TRP A 186 5.31 -9.19 26.87
C TRP A 186 5.61 -9.80 25.50
N VAL A 187 5.43 -11.12 25.32
CA VAL A 187 5.63 -11.81 24.05
C VAL A 187 4.59 -11.40 23.00
N ASN A 188 3.40 -10.94 23.45
CA ASN A 188 2.34 -10.50 22.54
C ASN A 188 2.67 -9.17 21.82
N ASP A 189 3.61 -8.36 22.33
CA ASP A 189 4.10 -7.15 21.64
C ASP A 189 4.79 -7.46 20.30
N TYR A 190 5.24 -8.71 20.14
CA TYR A 190 6.01 -9.20 18.99
C TYR A 190 5.23 -10.17 18.10
N ARG A 191 4.01 -10.57 18.51
CA ARG A 191 3.17 -11.50 17.75
C ARG A 191 2.34 -10.74 16.71
N GLN A 192 2.60 -11.02 15.43
CA GLN A 192 1.82 -10.53 14.27
C GLN A 192 1.64 -9.01 14.20
N ILE A 193 2.74 -8.28 14.33
CA ILE A 193 2.76 -6.82 14.30
C ILE A 193 3.81 -6.38 13.27
N GLY A 194 3.40 -5.62 12.25
CA GLY A 194 4.31 -5.09 11.22
C GLY A 194 5.32 -4.08 11.79
N GLU A 195 6.46 -3.91 11.10
CA GLU A 195 7.66 -3.25 11.66
C GLU A 195 7.39 -1.88 12.30
N VAL A 196 6.50 -1.07 11.72
CA VAL A 196 6.07 0.23 12.26
C VAL A 196 5.62 0.11 13.72
N LYS A 197 4.70 -0.83 14.02
CA LYS A 197 4.11 -0.96 15.35
C LYS A 197 5.04 -1.70 16.33
N GLN A 198 5.99 -2.51 15.84
CA GLN A 198 7.10 -3.02 16.67
C GLN A 198 8.01 -1.86 17.13
N GLU A 199 8.44 -1.02 16.19
CA GLU A 199 9.34 0.10 16.46
C GLU A 199 8.67 1.20 17.31
N MET A 200 7.38 1.48 17.09
CA MET A 200 6.59 2.32 18.00
C MET A 200 6.56 1.75 19.42
N LYS A 201 6.34 0.44 19.57
CA LYS A 201 6.32 -0.21 20.89
C LYS A 201 7.70 -0.22 21.57
N ARG A 202 8.79 -0.24 20.81
CA ARG A 202 10.17 -0.05 21.30
C ARG A 202 10.39 1.36 21.84
N ARG A 203 9.82 2.39 21.18
CA ARG A 203 9.88 3.82 21.55
C ARG A 203 8.71 4.26 22.46
N GLU A 204 8.02 3.33 23.12
CA GLU A 204 6.82 3.61 23.91
C GLU A 204 7.08 4.59 25.08
N ASN A 205 8.28 4.53 25.68
CA ASN A 205 8.75 5.45 26.71
C ASN A 205 8.87 6.92 26.24
N GLU A 206 8.95 7.18 24.93
CA GLU A 206 9.08 8.54 24.39
C GLU A 206 7.71 9.24 24.21
N TYR A 207 6.60 8.50 24.14
CA TYR A 207 5.24 9.06 24.00
C TYR A 207 4.25 8.68 25.11
N ILE A 208 4.55 7.69 25.95
CA ILE A 208 3.74 7.40 27.14
C ILE A 208 4.22 8.22 28.33
N LYS A 209 3.28 8.98 28.91
CA LYS A 209 3.43 9.67 30.19
C LYS A 209 2.53 8.99 31.21
N TYR A 210 2.73 9.27 32.50
CA TYR A 210 1.82 8.82 33.54
C TYR A 210 1.04 10.02 34.11
N LYS A 211 -0.26 9.85 34.34
CA LYS A 211 -1.14 10.83 34.97
C LYS A 211 -1.75 10.26 36.25
N ASP A 212 -1.90 11.08 37.26
CA ASP A 212 -2.54 10.70 38.51
C ASP A 212 -4.06 10.77 38.39
N PHE A 213 -4.74 9.73 38.88
CA PHE A 213 -6.20 9.65 39.03
C PHE A 213 -6.57 9.23 40.45
N THR A 214 -7.68 9.74 40.97
CA THR A 214 -8.21 9.37 42.28
C THR A 214 -9.34 8.37 42.12
N ILE A 215 -9.19 7.19 42.73
CA ILE A 215 -10.17 6.09 42.67
C ILE A 215 -10.74 5.85 44.06
N TYR A 216 -12.06 5.84 44.16
CA TYR A 216 -12.82 5.65 45.39
C TYR A 216 -13.52 4.28 45.34
N CYS A 217 -12.99 3.31 46.07
CA CYS A 217 -13.61 1.99 46.21
C CYS A 217 -14.48 1.98 47.46
N ALA A 218 -15.70 1.47 47.37
CA ALA A 218 -16.65 1.48 48.48
C ALA A 218 -17.41 0.16 48.53
N THR A 219 -17.63 -0.42 49.73
CA THR A 219 -18.50 -1.60 49.90
C THR A 219 -19.52 -1.47 51.02
N TYR A 220 -20.72 -2.04 50.82
CA TYR A 220 -21.76 -2.11 51.85
C TYR A 220 -22.71 -3.30 51.62
N ASN A 221 -22.74 -4.25 52.56
CA ASN A 221 -23.82 -5.23 52.65
C ASN A 221 -25.06 -4.54 53.24
N VAL A 222 -26.11 -4.38 52.43
CA VAL A 222 -27.29 -3.58 52.78
C VAL A 222 -28.39 -4.38 53.48
N ASN A 223 -28.24 -5.70 53.67
CA ASN A 223 -29.20 -6.59 54.35
C ASN A 223 -30.68 -6.29 54.01
N ASN A 224 -31.00 -6.28 52.71
CA ASN A 224 -32.33 -6.04 52.16
C ASN A 224 -32.99 -4.72 52.60
N LYS A 225 -32.23 -3.72 53.07
CA LYS A 225 -32.76 -2.42 53.48
C LYS A 225 -32.98 -1.49 52.28
N SER A 226 -33.88 -0.52 52.47
CA SER A 226 -34.17 0.49 51.45
C SER A 226 -33.09 1.57 51.36
N TYR A 227 -32.87 2.07 50.15
CA TYR A 227 -32.01 3.22 49.87
C TYR A 227 -32.62 4.55 50.33
N CYS A 228 -33.94 4.61 50.54
CA CYS A 228 -34.67 5.86 50.83
C CYS A 228 -34.09 6.59 52.06
N ASP A 229 -34.05 5.89 53.19
CA ASP A 229 -33.70 6.43 54.51
C ASP A 229 -32.20 6.30 54.83
N SER A 230 -31.39 5.89 53.86
CA SER A 230 -29.94 5.73 54.01
C SER A 230 -29.21 7.04 53.67
N PRO A 231 -28.44 7.65 54.61
CA PRO A 231 -27.72 8.90 54.39
C PRO A 231 -26.39 8.65 53.67
N LEU A 232 -26.44 8.09 52.45
CA LEU A 232 -25.26 7.62 51.71
C LEU A 232 -24.20 8.71 51.47
N HIS A 233 -24.54 10.00 51.53
CA HIS A 233 -23.58 11.10 51.39
C HIS A 233 -22.50 11.09 52.50
N LEU A 234 -22.83 10.65 53.71
CA LEU A 234 -21.85 10.48 54.81
C LEU A 234 -20.77 9.43 54.48
N TRP A 235 -21.05 8.57 53.51
CA TRP A 235 -20.15 7.54 53.02
C TRP A 235 -19.52 7.92 51.68
N LEU A 236 -20.30 8.26 50.66
CA LEU A 236 -19.80 8.49 49.30
C LEU A 236 -19.17 9.89 49.09
N ALA A 237 -19.36 10.84 50.00
CA ALA A 237 -18.69 12.14 49.99
C ALA A 237 -17.67 12.32 51.14
N ALA A 238 -17.16 11.21 51.71
CA ALA A 238 -16.25 11.23 52.86
C ALA A 238 -14.79 11.62 52.53
N SER A 239 -14.38 11.68 51.25
CA SER A 239 -13.04 12.10 50.84
C SER A 239 -12.90 13.63 50.81
N GLU A 240 -11.73 14.15 51.17
CA GLU A 240 -11.45 15.60 51.20
C GLU A 240 -11.56 16.28 49.82
N ALA A 241 -11.30 15.52 48.75
CA ALA A 241 -11.32 15.96 47.37
C ALA A 241 -12.23 15.05 46.52
N PRO A 242 -12.84 15.59 45.44
CA PRO A 242 -13.72 14.83 44.55
C PRO A 242 -12.94 13.78 43.74
N PRO A 243 -13.21 12.47 43.92
CA PRO A 243 -12.55 11.40 43.16
C PRO A 243 -12.82 11.48 41.66
N ASP A 244 -12.00 10.84 40.84
CA ASP A 244 -12.22 10.77 39.39
C ASP A 244 -13.07 9.55 39.01
N ILE A 245 -12.90 8.43 39.74
CA ILE A 245 -13.68 7.18 39.60
C ILE A 245 -14.21 6.77 40.96
N TYR A 246 -15.48 6.35 41.01
CA TYR A 246 -16.09 5.60 42.09
C TYR A 246 -16.38 4.17 41.63
N ALA A 247 -16.04 3.18 42.45
CA ALA A 247 -16.42 1.78 42.28
C ALA A 247 -17.16 1.32 43.54
N ILE A 248 -18.48 1.26 43.46
CA ILE A 248 -19.37 1.03 44.61
C ILE A 248 -19.95 -0.39 44.52
N ALA A 249 -19.58 -1.20 45.50
CA ALA A 249 -19.93 -2.60 45.65
C ALA A 249 -21.02 -2.76 46.73
N LEU A 250 -22.21 -3.18 46.33
CA LEU A 250 -23.30 -3.50 47.26
C LEU A 250 -23.53 -5.01 47.31
N GLN A 251 -23.93 -5.50 48.48
CA GLN A 251 -24.33 -6.90 48.70
C GLN A 251 -25.68 -6.96 49.42
N GLU A 252 -26.42 -8.06 49.24
CA GLU A 252 -27.79 -8.25 49.78
C GLU A 252 -28.81 -7.15 49.44
N LEU A 253 -28.80 -6.61 48.21
CA LEU A 253 -29.88 -5.71 47.75
C LEU A 253 -31.27 -6.38 47.86
N ASP A 254 -31.37 -7.60 47.36
CA ASP A 254 -32.55 -8.46 47.43
C ASP A 254 -32.10 -9.92 47.47
N THR A 255 -32.31 -10.57 48.62
CA THR A 255 -32.06 -11.98 48.89
C THR A 255 -33.37 -12.76 49.02
N SER A 256 -34.49 -12.21 48.57
CA SER A 256 -35.78 -12.91 48.56
C SER A 256 -35.68 -14.19 47.73
N ALA A 257 -36.41 -15.23 48.14
CA ALA A 257 -36.45 -16.49 47.39
C ALA A 257 -36.84 -16.28 45.92
N LYS A 258 -37.64 -15.25 45.63
CA LYS A 258 -37.99 -14.82 44.26
C LYS A 258 -36.75 -14.31 43.50
N ALA A 259 -36.02 -13.33 44.03
CA ALA A 259 -34.83 -12.78 43.37
C ALA A 259 -33.75 -13.85 43.12
N VAL A 260 -33.54 -14.76 44.08
CA VAL A 260 -32.59 -15.88 43.95
C VAL A 260 -33.04 -16.89 42.89
N THR A 261 -34.32 -17.28 42.87
CA THR A 261 -34.84 -18.31 41.95
C THR A 261 -34.93 -17.81 40.50
N PHE A 262 -35.34 -16.55 40.29
CA PHE A 262 -35.47 -15.97 38.96
C PHE A 262 -34.19 -15.27 38.45
N SER A 263 -33.13 -15.22 39.26
CA SER A 263 -31.83 -14.59 38.93
C SER A 263 -31.98 -13.15 38.43
N GLU A 264 -32.54 -12.27 39.28
CA GLU A 264 -32.72 -10.85 38.95
C GLU A 264 -31.36 -10.13 38.85
N ASN A 265 -30.85 -10.05 37.62
CA ASN A 265 -29.52 -9.53 37.29
C ASN A 265 -29.57 -8.13 36.66
N ARG A 266 -30.74 -7.46 36.66
CA ARG A 266 -30.88 -6.09 36.19
C ARG A 266 -30.40 -5.10 37.26
N PRO A 267 -29.48 -4.17 36.94
CA PRO A 267 -29.05 -3.14 37.88
C PRO A 267 -30.22 -2.35 38.45
N ASP A 268 -30.13 -2.01 39.74
CA ASP A 268 -31.18 -1.26 40.43
C ASP A 268 -30.97 0.24 40.25
N TYR A 269 -31.67 0.82 39.27
CA TYR A 269 -31.57 2.24 38.95
C TYR A 269 -31.97 3.17 40.09
N LEU A 270 -32.76 2.73 41.07
CA LEU A 270 -33.14 3.57 42.21
C LEU A 270 -31.98 3.68 43.19
N TRP A 271 -31.29 2.56 43.46
CA TRP A 271 -30.01 2.57 44.16
C TRP A 271 -28.95 3.38 43.42
N ILE A 272 -28.79 3.20 42.11
CA ILE A 272 -27.81 3.95 41.29
C ILE A 272 -28.07 5.46 41.37
N ASN A 273 -29.32 5.90 41.17
CA ASN A 273 -29.68 7.31 41.26
C ASN A 273 -29.44 7.89 42.68
N LYS A 274 -29.74 7.12 43.74
CA LYS A 274 -29.45 7.55 45.12
C LYS A 274 -27.94 7.65 45.38
N MET A 275 -27.13 6.72 44.88
CA MET A 275 -25.67 6.77 44.99
C MET A 275 -25.10 7.96 44.20
N LEU A 276 -25.55 8.17 42.96
CA LEU A 276 -25.12 9.29 42.11
C LEU A 276 -25.52 10.66 42.69
N ALA A 277 -26.64 10.75 43.41
CA ALA A 277 -27.02 11.94 44.17
C ALA A 277 -26.26 12.12 45.51
N SER A 278 -25.41 11.17 45.89
CA SER A 278 -24.70 11.13 47.18
C SER A 278 -23.17 11.13 47.07
N VAL A 279 -22.59 11.05 45.87
CA VAL A 279 -21.15 11.26 45.64
C VAL A 279 -20.75 12.72 45.90
N HIS A 280 -19.45 13.01 45.91
CA HIS A 280 -18.92 14.31 46.33
C HIS A 280 -19.47 15.49 45.49
N ASP A 281 -20.10 16.45 46.17
CA ASP A 281 -20.73 17.67 45.62
C ASP A 281 -19.85 18.57 44.73
N LYS A 282 -18.52 18.51 44.85
CA LYS A 282 -17.55 19.32 44.08
C LYS A 282 -17.18 18.70 42.72
N GLY A 283 -17.81 17.59 42.32
CA GLY A 283 -17.58 16.96 41.02
C GLY A 283 -18.89 16.75 40.24
N GLU A 284 -18.81 16.88 38.92
CA GLU A 284 -19.88 16.42 38.03
C GLU A 284 -19.65 14.95 37.67
N TYR A 285 -20.62 14.10 38.00
CA TYR A 285 -20.52 12.65 37.86
C TYR A 285 -21.63 12.07 36.98
N GLU A 286 -21.35 10.91 36.39
CA GLU A 286 -22.30 10.09 35.66
C GLU A 286 -21.98 8.59 35.86
N GLU A 287 -22.99 7.73 35.72
CA GLU A 287 -22.76 6.28 35.67
C GLU A 287 -22.00 5.93 34.39
N LEU A 288 -20.89 5.17 34.53
CA LEU A 288 -20.23 4.54 33.40
C LEU A 288 -20.92 3.22 33.05
N THR A 289 -21.08 2.35 34.05
CA THR A 289 -21.71 1.02 33.90
C THR A 289 -22.03 0.41 35.27
N SER A 290 -23.03 -0.49 35.30
CA SER A 290 -23.35 -1.31 36.47
C SER A 290 -23.58 -2.76 36.08
N VAL A 291 -23.24 -3.68 36.99
CA VAL A 291 -23.46 -5.12 36.85
C VAL A 291 -24.04 -5.68 38.13
N ARG A 292 -25.05 -6.55 37.99
CA ARG A 292 -25.75 -7.17 39.13
C ARG A 292 -25.80 -8.69 38.96
N LEU A 293 -25.68 -9.40 40.09
CA LEU A 293 -25.95 -10.81 40.23
C LEU A 293 -26.78 -11.01 41.51
N VAL A 294 -28.09 -11.14 41.35
CA VAL A 294 -29.08 -11.28 42.45
C VAL A 294 -28.94 -10.17 43.51
N GLY A 295 -28.26 -10.44 44.62
CA GLY A 295 -28.06 -9.50 45.72
C GLY A 295 -26.78 -8.67 45.62
N MET A 296 -25.86 -9.02 44.72
CA MET A 296 -24.60 -8.29 44.51
C MET A 296 -24.76 -7.28 43.37
N MET A 297 -24.31 -6.04 43.56
CA MET A 297 -24.25 -5.04 42.49
C MET A 297 -22.93 -4.28 42.54
N LEU A 298 -22.27 -4.08 41.40
CA LEU A 298 -21.12 -3.21 41.27
C LEU A 298 -21.47 -2.09 40.29
N THR A 299 -21.39 -0.85 40.76
CA THR A 299 -21.66 0.35 39.99
C THR A 299 -20.39 1.18 39.89
N VAL A 300 -19.98 1.49 38.66
CA VAL A 300 -18.84 2.39 38.38
C VAL A 300 -19.38 3.74 37.94
N ILE A 301 -19.13 4.76 38.74
CA ILE A 301 -19.47 6.16 38.47
C ILE A 301 -18.17 6.91 38.16
N VAL A 302 -18.19 7.78 37.15
CA VAL A 302 -17.01 8.52 36.71
C VAL A 302 -17.29 10.00 36.65
N LYS A 303 -16.25 10.80 36.91
CA LYS A 303 -16.31 12.24 36.72
C LYS A 303 -16.44 12.53 35.23
N ARG A 304 -17.42 13.35 34.83
CA ARG A 304 -17.76 13.63 33.41
C ARG A 304 -16.54 14.02 32.56
N GLN A 305 -15.59 14.73 33.15
CA GLN A 305 -14.34 15.19 32.52
C GLN A 305 -13.43 14.05 32.05
N ILE A 306 -13.44 12.88 32.71
CA ILE A 306 -12.60 11.73 32.34
C ILE A 306 -13.29 10.74 31.40
N ARG A 307 -14.59 10.94 31.12
CA ARG A 307 -15.42 9.98 30.35
C ARG A 307 -14.85 9.69 28.96
N SER A 308 -14.31 10.71 28.29
CA SER A 308 -13.68 10.61 26.96
C SER A 308 -12.36 9.85 26.96
N SER A 309 -11.68 9.75 28.11
CA SER A 309 -10.46 8.97 28.29
C SER A 309 -10.74 7.46 28.49
N ILE A 310 -12.00 7.07 28.69
CA ILE A 310 -12.40 5.66 28.85
C ILE A 310 -12.87 5.12 27.50
N THR A 311 -12.00 4.35 26.84
CA THR A 311 -12.18 3.89 25.45
C THR A 311 -12.99 2.60 25.35
N ARG A 312 -12.91 1.73 26.37
CA ARG A 312 -13.59 0.44 26.43
C ARG A 312 -14.02 0.13 27.86
N HIS A 313 -15.16 -0.54 28.03
CA HIS A 313 -15.50 -1.22 29.27
C HIS A 313 -16.33 -2.47 28.96
N SER A 314 -16.30 -3.45 29.86
CA SER A 314 -17.09 -4.67 29.79
C SER A 314 -17.43 -5.14 31.20
N VAL A 315 -18.52 -5.89 31.33
CA VAL A 315 -18.98 -6.41 32.62
C VAL A 315 -19.23 -7.91 32.54
N LYS A 316 -18.91 -8.64 33.61
CA LYS A 316 -19.10 -10.08 33.71
C LYS A 316 -19.53 -10.46 35.13
N SER A 317 -20.18 -11.60 35.28
CA SER A 317 -20.68 -12.11 36.57
C SER A 317 -20.55 -13.64 36.62
N ILE A 318 -20.35 -14.17 37.83
CA ILE A 318 -20.25 -15.61 38.07
C ILE A 318 -20.89 -16.00 39.40
N ALA A 319 -21.76 -17.01 39.33
CA ALA A 319 -22.44 -17.60 40.47
C ALA A 319 -21.53 -18.58 41.22
N ARG A 320 -21.58 -18.53 42.55
CA ARG A 320 -20.87 -19.42 43.50
C ARG A 320 -21.76 -19.88 44.65
N GLY A 321 -23.07 -19.71 44.52
CA GLY A 321 -24.04 -20.17 45.51
C GLY A 321 -24.22 -21.69 45.49
N ILE A 322 -25.43 -22.15 45.81
CA ILE A 322 -25.75 -23.59 45.88
C ILE A 322 -25.29 -24.29 44.59
N LEU A 323 -24.51 -25.37 44.75
CA LEU A 323 -23.91 -26.17 43.66
C LEU A 323 -23.09 -25.35 42.64
N ASN A 324 -22.52 -24.20 43.02
CA ASN A 324 -21.86 -23.24 42.10
C ASN A 324 -22.77 -22.73 40.96
N THR A 325 -24.09 -22.75 41.13
CA THR A 325 -25.05 -22.34 40.07
C THR A 325 -25.98 -21.20 40.47
N LEU A 326 -26.31 -21.02 41.75
CA LEU A 326 -27.17 -19.90 42.19
C LEU A 326 -26.38 -18.61 42.47
N GLY A 327 -26.93 -17.46 42.05
CA GLY A 327 -26.28 -16.15 42.16
C GLY A 327 -26.29 -15.50 43.55
N ASN A 328 -26.69 -16.21 44.62
CA ASN A 328 -26.74 -15.66 45.99
C ASN A 328 -25.37 -15.52 46.67
N LYS A 329 -24.32 -16.03 46.01
CA LYS A 329 -22.89 -15.89 46.31
C LYS A 329 -22.12 -15.86 44.99
N GLY A 330 -20.91 -15.31 45.01
CA GLY A 330 -20.02 -15.24 43.85
C GLY A 330 -19.45 -13.85 43.62
N GLY A 331 -19.31 -13.46 42.36
CA GLY A 331 -18.67 -12.20 41.99
C GLY A 331 -19.25 -11.56 40.74
N VAL A 332 -19.18 -10.23 40.69
CA VAL A 332 -19.44 -9.40 39.53
C VAL A 332 -18.27 -8.46 39.32
N ALA A 333 -17.90 -8.20 38.06
CA ALA A 333 -16.73 -7.39 37.76
C ALA A 333 -16.93 -6.47 36.57
N VAL A 334 -16.24 -5.33 36.62
CA VAL A 334 -16.15 -4.33 35.55
C VAL A 334 -14.69 -4.22 35.12
N SER A 335 -14.41 -4.57 33.87
CA SER A 335 -13.15 -4.27 33.19
C SER A 335 -13.32 -2.95 32.44
N LEU A 336 -12.36 -2.02 32.54
CA LEU A 336 -12.34 -0.82 31.72
C LEU A 336 -10.93 -0.45 31.27
N GLN A 337 -10.81 0.20 30.11
CA GLN A 337 -9.57 0.79 29.63
C GLN A 337 -9.65 2.32 29.82
N LEU A 338 -8.80 2.86 30.68
CA LEU A 338 -8.62 4.30 30.90
C LEU A 338 -7.27 4.72 30.32
N ASN A 339 -7.31 5.55 29.28
CA ASN A 339 -6.16 5.85 28.43
C ASN A 339 -5.48 4.57 27.91
N GLU A 340 -4.24 4.31 28.31
CA GLU A 340 -3.43 3.17 27.86
C GLU A 340 -3.25 2.10 28.96
N ALA A 341 -4.03 2.16 30.05
CA ALA A 341 -4.04 1.16 31.12
C ALA A 341 -5.41 0.47 31.27
N ASN A 342 -5.39 -0.79 31.68
CA ASN A 342 -6.57 -1.61 31.91
C ASN A 342 -6.81 -1.73 33.42
N LEU A 343 -8.00 -1.37 33.86
CA LEU A 343 -8.45 -1.42 35.25
C LEU A 343 -9.53 -2.50 35.39
N CYS A 344 -9.52 -3.24 36.50
CA CYS A 344 -10.58 -4.19 36.85
C CYS A 344 -11.11 -3.92 38.26
N PHE A 345 -12.41 -3.80 38.39
CA PHE A 345 -13.12 -3.71 39.67
C PHE A 345 -13.93 -4.98 39.88
N VAL A 346 -13.80 -5.62 41.03
CA VAL A 346 -14.52 -6.84 41.38
C VAL A 346 -15.32 -6.61 42.66
N ASN A 347 -16.62 -6.87 42.64
CA ASN A 347 -17.45 -7.04 43.84
C ASN A 347 -17.69 -8.53 44.06
N SER A 348 -17.50 -9.03 45.28
CA SER A 348 -17.89 -10.39 45.64
C SER A 348 -18.64 -10.48 46.95
N HIS A 349 -19.52 -11.48 47.03
CA HIS A 349 -20.11 -11.97 48.28
C HIS A 349 -19.76 -13.44 48.42
N LEU A 350 -18.79 -13.76 49.29
CA LEU A 350 -18.23 -15.10 49.46
C LEU A 350 -18.97 -15.93 50.53
N ALA A 351 -18.74 -17.24 50.57
CA ALA A 351 -19.34 -18.17 51.54
C ALA A 351 -19.37 -17.65 53.00
N ALA A 352 -20.57 -17.55 53.58
CA ALA A 352 -20.79 -17.08 54.95
C ALA A 352 -20.46 -18.16 56.00
N HIS A 353 -20.66 -17.84 57.28
CA HIS A 353 -20.41 -18.70 58.47
C HIS A 353 -18.93 -18.92 58.83
N MET A 354 -18.70 -19.16 60.12
CA MET A 354 -17.38 -19.22 60.75
C MET A 354 -16.44 -20.26 60.11
N GLY A 355 -16.87 -21.52 60.07
CA GLY A 355 -16.04 -22.66 59.66
C GLY A 355 -15.83 -22.83 58.14
N PHE A 356 -16.44 -22.01 57.28
CA PHE A 356 -16.36 -22.18 55.82
C PHE A 356 -15.23 -21.35 55.18
N VAL A 357 -14.03 -21.39 55.78
CA VAL A 357 -12.83 -20.69 55.27
C VAL A 357 -12.39 -21.25 53.92
N GLU A 358 -12.33 -22.57 53.79
CA GLU A 358 -11.94 -23.24 52.55
C GLU A 358 -12.91 -22.90 51.40
N ALA A 359 -14.23 -22.88 51.67
CA ALA A 359 -15.22 -22.47 50.69
C ALA A 359 -15.05 -21.00 50.24
N ARG A 360 -14.63 -20.08 51.12
CA ARG A 360 -14.29 -18.70 50.73
C ARG A 360 -13.04 -18.65 49.85
N ASN A 361 -12.04 -19.48 50.13
CA ASN A 361 -10.86 -19.61 49.25
C ASN A 361 -11.28 -20.19 47.88
N GLU A 362 -12.12 -21.23 47.84
CA GLU A 362 -12.64 -21.83 46.61
C GLU A 362 -13.49 -20.85 45.80
N ASP A 363 -14.31 -20.02 46.44
CA ASP A 363 -15.09 -18.97 45.78
C ASP A 363 -14.18 -17.95 45.09
N PHE A 364 -13.14 -17.47 45.79
CA PHE A 364 -12.13 -16.59 45.21
C PHE A 364 -11.49 -17.21 43.96
N HIS A 365 -11.00 -18.45 44.04
CA HIS A 365 -10.40 -19.15 42.90
C HIS A 365 -11.39 -19.37 41.76
N GLY A 366 -12.64 -19.71 42.07
CA GLY A 366 -13.72 -19.88 41.11
C GLY A 366 -14.03 -18.59 40.35
N ILE A 367 -14.02 -17.44 41.04
CA ILE A 367 -14.21 -16.12 40.44
C ILE A 367 -13.03 -15.76 39.53
N VAL A 368 -11.78 -15.92 40.01
CA VAL A 368 -10.56 -15.61 39.25
C VAL A 368 -10.44 -16.47 37.98
N LYS A 369 -10.73 -17.76 38.07
CA LYS A 369 -10.65 -18.70 36.95
C LYS A 369 -11.82 -18.59 35.97
N GLY A 370 -12.99 -18.17 36.44
CA GLY A 370 -14.23 -18.19 35.66
C GLY A 370 -14.64 -16.87 34.99
N LEU A 371 -14.14 -15.71 35.45
CA LEU A 371 -14.46 -14.42 34.82
C LEU A 371 -13.53 -14.11 33.64
N VAL A 372 -14.07 -14.25 32.43
CA VAL A 372 -13.44 -13.89 31.14
C VAL A 372 -14.22 -12.74 30.49
N PHE A 373 -13.56 -11.62 30.22
CA PHE A 373 -14.14 -10.37 29.71
C PHE A 373 -14.25 -10.34 28.18
N ASP A 374 -13.23 -10.85 27.49
CA ASP A 374 -13.08 -10.85 26.04
C ASP A 374 -12.93 -12.30 25.59
N ASP A 375 -13.83 -12.80 24.74
CA ASP A 375 -13.90 -14.22 24.40
C ASP A 375 -12.88 -14.60 23.30
N ASP A 376 -12.46 -13.64 22.46
CA ASP A 376 -11.45 -13.82 21.40
C ASP A 376 -10.02 -13.73 21.96
N LEU A 377 -9.77 -12.74 22.83
CA LEU A 377 -8.46 -12.56 23.49
C LEU A 377 -8.34 -13.29 24.83
N ARG A 378 -9.40 -13.94 25.30
CA ARG A 378 -9.51 -14.64 26.59
C ARG A 378 -9.06 -13.81 27.81
N ARG A 379 -9.33 -12.50 27.80
CA ARG A 379 -8.90 -11.59 28.86
C ARG A 379 -9.57 -11.94 30.20
N THR A 380 -8.77 -12.22 31.22
CA THR A 380 -9.19 -12.55 32.60
C THR A 380 -9.03 -11.36 33.54
N ILE A 381 -9.35 -11.54 34.83
CA ILE A 381 -9.07 -10.54 35.88
C ILE A 381 -7.57 -10.19 35.94
N ASN A 382 -6.68 -11.19 35.84
CA ASN A 382 -5.24 -11.01 36.05
C ASN A 382 -4.52 -10.28 34.90
N ASP A 383 -5.19 -10.04 33.77
CA ASP A 383 -4.63 -9.34 32.59
C ASP A 383 -4.74 -7.81 32.66
N HIS A 384 -5.06 -7.25 33.83
CA HIS A 384 -5.25 -5.81 34.06
C HIS A 384 -4.04 -5.19 34.80
N ASP A 385 -3.68 -3.95 34.43
CA ASP A 385 -2.59 -3.19 35.06
C ASP A 385 -2.87 -2.86 36.54
N HIS A 386 -4.16 -2.62 36.87
CA HIS A 386 -4.63 -2.31 38.22
C HIS A 386 -5.95 -3.05 38.50
N ILE A 387 -6.02 -3.78 39.60
CA ILE A 387 -7.19 -4.57 40.01
C ILE A 387 -7.60 -4.13 41.42
N PHE A 388 -8.90 -3.91 41.63
CA PHE A 388 -9.50 -3.60 42.93
C PHE A 388 -10.55 -4.65 43.26
N TRP A 389 -10.37 -5.37 44.35
CA TRP A 389 -11.31 -6.37 44.83
C TRP A 389 -11.99 -5.86 46.10
N ILE A 390 -13.31 -5.81 46.05
CA ILE A 390 -14.16 -5.10 46.99
C ILE A 390 -15.29 -6.06 47.41
N GLY A 391 -15.77 -6.02 48.64
CA GLY A 391 -17.04 -6.68 48.98
C GLY A 391 -17.13 -7.25 50.38
N ASP A 392 -18.23 -7.96 50.61
CA ASP A 392 -18.42 -8.84 51.76
C ASP A 392 -17.69 -10.17 51.50
N LEU A 393 -16.43 -10.23 51.91
CA LEU A 393 -15.59 -11.41 51.77
C LEU A 393 -15.88 -12.46 52.85
N ASN A 394 -16.75 -12.14 53.83
CA ASN A 394 -17.25 -13.04 54.87
C ASN A 394 -16.20 -13.75 55.75
N TYR A 395 -14.91 -13.43 55.65
CA TYR A 395 -13.88 -13.91 56.57
C TYR A 395 -14.10 -13.37 57.98
N ARG A 396 -13.80 -14.20 58.98
CA ARG A 396 -14.13 -13.95 60.38
C ARG A 396 -12.87 -13.80 61.23
N ILE A 397 -13.06 -13.39 62.48
CA ILE A 397 -12.01 -13.36 63.50
C ILE A 397 -12.13 -14.67 64.29
N GLU A 398 -11.07 -15.46 64.36
CA GLU A 398 -11.03 -16.67 65.18
C GLU A 398 -10.88 -16.32 66.66
N GLU A 399 -11.65 -17.01 67.51
CA GLU A 399 -11.67 -16.74 68.93
C GLU A 399 -10.32 -17.12 69.57
N PRO A 400 -9.60 -16.16 70.19
CA PRO A 400 -8.30 -16.47 70.79
C PRO A 400 -8.50 -17.33 72.05
N PRO A 401 -7.79 -18.47 72.20
CA PRO A 401 -7.97 -19.36 73.35
C PRO A 401 -7.78 -18.64 74.69
N GLY A 402 -8.86 -18.46 75.45
CA GLY A 402 -8.85 -17.93 76.82
C GLY A 402 -8.61 -16.42 76.95
N LEU A 403 -8.66 -15.64 75.87
CA LEU A 403 -8.39 -14.20 75.91
C LEU A 403 -9.67 -13.38 76.13
N GLN A 404 -9.80 -12.72 77.29
CA GLN A 404 -10.73 -11.60 77.41
C GLN A 404 -10.17 -10.42 76.61
N LEU A 405 -10.87 -10.03 75.54
CA LEU A 405 -10.49 -8.88 74.72
C LEU A 405 -10.46 -7.60 75.59
N PRO A 406 -9.36 -6.82 75.58
CA PRO A 406 -9.30 -5.59 76.34
C PRO A 406 -10.21 -4.53 75.70
N MET A 407 -11.43 -4.39 76.22
CA MET A 407 -12.41 -3.35 75.87
C MET A 407 -11.98 -1.93 76.34
N SER A 408 -10.71 -1.74 76.69
CA SER A 408 -10.14 -0.52 77.25
C SER A 408 -8.85 -0.15 76.50
N GLY A 409 -9.03 0.38 75.29
CA GLY A 409 -7.99 0.86 74.37
C GLY A 409 -8.62 1.73 73.28
N SER A 410 -7.83 2.26 72.34
CA SER A 410 -8.41 2.92 71.17
C SER A 410 -9.00 1.88 70.18
N GLU A 411 -9.83 2.34 69.23
CA GLU A 411 -10.32 1.45 68.17
C GLU A 411 -9.17 0.87 67.32
N GLU A 412 -8.07 1.62 67.15
CA GLU A 412 -6.87 1.15 66.43
C GLU A 412 -6.15 0.01 67.19
N ASP A 413 -5.92 0.17 68.50
CA ASP A 413 -5.29 -0.86 69.34
C ASP A 413 -6.10 -2.16 69.33
N THR A 414 -7.43 -2.02 69.41
CA THR A 414 -8.37 -3.14 69.40
C THR A 414 -8.37 -3.84 68.05
N ALA A 415 -8.35 -3.08 66.95
CA ALA A 415 -8.24 -3.63 65.60
C ALA A 415 -6.93 -4.40 65.40
N GLU A 416 -5.78 -3.88 65.85
CA GLU A 416 -4.50 -4.56 65.70
C GLU A 416 -4.45 -5.93 66.39
N VAL A 417 -5.04 -6.05 67.59
CA VAL A 417 -5.15 -7.33 68.30
C VAL A 417 -6.06 -8.31 67.55
N LEU A 418 -7.25 -7.87 67.16
CA LEU A 418 -8.23 -8.70 66.46
C LEU A 418 -7.70 -9.21 65.10
N LEU A 419 -6.98 -8.37 64.36
CA LEU A 419 -6.44 -8.70 63.03
C LEU A 419 -5.30 -9.74 63.05
N LYS A 420 -4.81 -10.15 64.23
CA LYS A 420 -3.91 -11.31 64.38
C LYS A 420 -4.66 -12.64 64.19
N PHE A 421 -5.97 -12.64 64.45
CA PHE A 421 -6.88 -13.78 64.35
C PHE A 421 -7.87 -13.65 63.17
N ASP A 422 -7.73 -12.62 62.34
CA ASP A 422 -8.50 -12.45 61.11
C ASP A 422 -8.14 -13.52 60.07
N GLN A 423 -9.14 -14.31 59.67
CA GLN A 423 -8.97 -15.43 58.75
C GLN A 423 -8.43 -14.97 57.38
N LEU A 424 -8.87 -13.82 56.84
CA LEU A 424 -8.38 -13.35 55.54
C LEU A 424 -6.87 -13.10 55.58
N ARG A 425 -6.38 -12.36 56.58
CA ARG A 425 -4.95 -12.10 56.77
C ARG A 425 -4.13 -13.37 56.98
N GLN A 426 -4.70 -14.39 57.62
CA GLN A 426 -4.03 -15.70 57.77
C GLN A 426 -3.97 -16.44 56.42
N GLN A 427 -5.09 -16.58 55.71
CA GLN A 427 -5.15 -17.28 54.42
C GLN A 427 -4.28 -16.60 53.36
N MET A 428 -4.26 -15.26 53.29
CA MET A 428 -3.35 -14.50 52.43
C MET A 428 -1.88 -14.75 52.77
N ARG A 429 -1.52 -14.79 54.07
CA ARG A 429 -0.14 -15.06 54.51
C ARG A 429 0.30 -16.50 54.19
N MET A 430 -0.63 -17.45 54.16
CA MET A 430 -0.39 -18.83 53.76
C MET A 430 -0.33 -19.02 52.23
N GLY A 431 -0.72 -18.00 51.44
CA GLY A 431 -0.84 -18.11 49.98
C GLY A 431 -2.13 -18.79 49.50
N ASN A 432 -3.11 -19.02 50.39
CA ASN A 432 -4.32 -19.78 50.09
C ASN A 432 -5.41 -18.98 49.36
N CYS A 433 -5.30 -17.65 49.29
CA CYS A 433 -6.18 -16.79 48.51
C CYS A 433 -5.57 -15.40 48.31
N PHE A 434 -6.10 -14.62 47.36
CA PHE A 434 -5.69 -13.24 47.07
C PHE A 434 -4.17 -13.05 46.84
N GLU A 435 -3.53 -14.00 46.15
CA GLU A 435 -2.09 -13.97 45.89
C GLU A 435 -1.67 -12.73 45.07
N GLY A 436 -0.71 -11.99 45.61
CA GLY A 436 -0.21 -10.71 45.06
C GLY A 436 -1.14 -9.51 45.27
N TYR A 437 -2.24 -9.65 46.01
CA TYR A 437 -3.05 -8.50 46.45
C TYR A 437 -2.48 -7.91 47.75
N THR A 438 -2.70 -6.60 47.92
CA THR A 438 -2.40 -5.82 49.12
C THR A 438 -3.69 -5.36 49.77
N GLU A 439 -3.70 -5.29 51.10
CA GLU A 439 -4.76 -4.65 51.89
C GLU A 439 -4.15 -3.55 52.77
N GLY A 440 -4.92 -2.49 53.02
CA GLY A 440 -4.51 -1.38 53.87
C GLY A 440 -4.44 -1.73 55.36
N PRO A 441 -3.77 -0.89 56.18
CA PRO A 441 -3.93 -0.92 57.62
C PRO A 441 -5.40 -0.62 57.98
N ILE A 442 -6.09 -1.60 58.59
CA ILE A 442 -7.43 -1.43 59.12
C ILE A 442 -7.31 -0.75 60.49
N LYS A 443 -7.86 0.46 60.60
CA LYS A 443 -7.84 1.34 61.80
C LYS A 443 -9.23 1.59 62.39
N PHE A 444 -10.24 0.93 61.84
CA PHE A 444 -11.63 0.99 62.27
C PHE A 444 -12.03 -0.34 62.91
N ARG A 445 -13.06 -0.32 63.75
CA ARG A 445 -13.59 -1.51 64.45
C ARG A 445 -14.33 -2.50 63.50
N PRO A 446 -14.57 -3.77 63.91
CA PRO A 446 -15.25 -4.76 63.08
C PRO A 446 -16.61 -4.29 62.56
N THR A 447 -16.85 -4.43 61.25
CA THR A 447 -18.02 -3.90 60.54
C THR A 447 -19.26 -4.78 60.63
N TYR A 448 -19.08 -6.01 61.09
CA TYR A 448 -20.12 -7.02 61.33
C TYR A 448 -20.04 -7.52 62.78
N LYS A 449 -21.11 -7.98 63.45
CA LYS A 449 -22.53 -7.87 63.12
C LYS A 449 -23.21 -6.95 64.13
N TYR A 450 -23.97 -5.97 63.66
CA TYR A 450 -24.69 -5.01 64.49
C TYR A 450 -26.18 -5.35 64.63
N ASP A 451 -26.81 -4.86 65.70
CA ASP A 451 -28.26 -4.79 65.76
C ASP A 451 -28.75 -3.60 64.90
N PRO A 452 -29.58 -3.82 63.86
CA PRO A 452 -30.02 -2.76 62.95
C PRO A 452 -30.68 -1.59 63.67
N GLY A 453 -30.28 -0.37 63.29
CA GLY A 453 -30.64 0.89 63.93
C GLY A 453 -29.67 1.35 65.02
N THR A 454 -28.66 0.55 65.38
CA THR A 454 -27.77 0.82 66.52
C THR A 454 -26.28 0.75 66.17
N ASP A 455 -25.44 1.01 67.17
CA ASP A 455 -23.99 0.77 67.15
C ASP A 455 -23.59 -0.38 68.11
N ASN A 456 -24.55 -1.18 68.57
CA ASN A 456 -24.35 -2.36 69.41
C ASN A 456 -24.14 -3.62 68.55
N TYR A 457 -23.22 -4.49 68.95
CA TYR A 457 -23.03 -5.80 68.32
C TYR A 457 -24.19 -6.76 68.65
N ASP A 458 -24.40 -7.75 67.78
CA ASP A 458 -25.51 -8.71 67.73
C ASP A 458 -25.97 -9.25 69.10
N SER A 459 -27.09 -8.71 69.61
CA SER A 459 -27.70 -9.17 70.87
C SER A 459 -28.71 -10.31 70.70
N SER A 460 -28.92 -10.79 69.47
CA SER A 460 -29.83 -11.91 69.21
C SER A 460 -29.34 -13.23 69.82
N GLU A 461 -30.23 -14.23 69.92
CA GLU A 461 -29.92 -15.59 70.42
C GLU A 461 -28.73 -16.27 69.72
N LYS A 462 -28.33 -15.79 68.53
CA LYS A 462 -27.20 -16.32 67.75
C LYS A 462 -25.86 -15.70 68.11
N GLN A 463 -25.85 -14.59 68.86
CA GLN A 463 -24.68 -13.85 69.38
C GLN A 463 -23.45 -13.92 68.45
N ARG A 464 -23.61 -13.48 67.20
CA ARG A 464 -22.53 -13.63 66.21
C ARG A 464 -21.35 -12.75 66.61
N GLN A 465 -20.19 -13.38 66.76
CA GLN A 465 -18.92 -12.69 67.03
C GLN A 465 -18.65 -11.61 65.98
N PRO A 466 -18.11 -10.44 66.39
CA PRO A 466 -17.74 -9.38 65.46
C PRO A 466 -16.69 -9.85 64.43
N ALA A 467 -16.73 -9.29 63.21
CA ALA A 467 -15.82 -9.65 62.13
C ALA A 467 -15.56 -8.50 61.14
N TYR A 468 -14.42 -8.57 60.45
CA TYR A 468 -14.08 -7.73 59.30
C TYR A 468 -14.52 -8.45 58.01
N CYS A 469 -15.84 -8.53 57.80
CA CYS A 469 -16.43 -9.14 56.62
C CYS A 469 -16.22 -8.26 55.36
N ASP A 470 -16.38 -6.95 55.51
CA ASP A 470 -16.37 -5.97 54.43
C ASP A 470 -14.94 -5.46 54.16
N ARG A 471 -14.37 -5.77 52.98
CA ARG A 471 -12.94 -5.58 52.70
C ARG A 471 -12.68 -4.95 51.33
N ILE A 472 -11.52 -4.28 51.21
CA ILE A 472 -11.04 -3.66 49.98
C ILE A 472 -9.55 -3.94 49.80
N LEU A 473 -9.23 -4.71 48.76
CA LEU A 473 -7.88 -5.12 48.38
C LEU A 473 -7.54 -4.61 46.97
N TRP A 474 -6.25 -4.51 46.65
CA TRP A 474 -5.81 -4.13 45.31
C TRP A 474 -4.57 -4.92 44.86
N LYS A 475 -4.39 -5.05 43.54
CA LYS A 475 -3.22 -5.66 42.90
C LYS A 475 -2.79 -4.81 41.71
N GLY A 476 -1.49 -4.68 41.50
CA GLY A 476 -0.90 -3.84 40.45
C GLY A 476 0.19 -2.92 40.98
N SER A 477 0.81 -2.15 40.08
CA SER A 477 1.87 -1.19 40.42
C SER A 477 1.34 0.24 40.52
N ARG A 478 2.12 1.15 41.13
CA ARG A 478 1.84 2.61 41.19
C ARG A 478 0.46 2.99 41.76
N ILE A 479 -0.03 2.21 42.72
CA ILE A 479 -1.23 2.48 43.51
C ILE A 479 -0.79 2.91 44.91
N GLN A 480 -1.21 4.10 45.34
CA GLN A 480 -1.03 4.60 46.70
C GLN A 480 -2.39 4.70 47.38
N GLN A 481 -2.60 3.95 48.45
CA GLN A 481 -3.78 4.13 49.30
C GLN A 481 -3.62 5.43 50.12
N LEU A 482 -4.69 6.24 50.16
CA LEU A 482 -4.77 7.49 50.90
C LEU A 482 -5.63 7.37 52.16
N GLN A 483 -6.72 6.60 52.08
CA GLN A 483 -7.70 6.41 53.17
C GLN A 483 -8.24 4.97 53.13
N TYR A 484 -8.59 4.39 54.28
CA TYR A 484 -9.32 3.12 54.40
C TYR A 484 -10.10 3.10 55.72
N ASN A 485 -11.42 3.33 55.67
CA ASN A 485 -12.25 3.58 56.85
C ASN A 485 -13.64 2.92 56.71
N SER A 486 -14.30 2.67 57.84
CA SER A 486 -15.75 2.42 57.90
C SER A 486 -16.54 3.66 58.33
N VAL A 487 -17.84 3.73 58.02
CA VAL A 487 -18.72 4.85 58.41
C VAL A 487 -19.77 4.37 59.40
N MET A 488 -19.53 4.64 60.68
CA MET A 488 -20.40 4.18 61.78
C MET A 488 -21.79 4.81 61.79
N ASP A 489 -21.93 6.03 61.26
CA ASP A 489 -23.19 6.77 61.32
C ASP A 489 -24.31 6.22 60.43
N ILE A 490 -23.97 5.31 59.51
CA ILE A 490 -24.94 4.54 58.75
C ILE A 490 -25.29 3.28 59.58
N ARG A 491 -26.55 3.19 59.99
CA ARG A 491 -27.05 2.24 61.01
C ARG A 491 -28.16 1.31 60.49
N GLN A 492 -28.55 1.42 59.23
CA GLN A 492 -29.72 0.76 58.67
C GLN A 492 -29.53 -0.78 58.55
N SER A 493 -28.32 -1.23 58.18
CA SER A 493 -27.94 -2.64 58.05
C SER A 493 -27.36 -3.20 59.36
N ASP A 494 -27.15 -4.52 59.43
CA ASP A 494 -26.31 -5.17 60.44
C ASP A 494 -24.81 -5.17 60.06
N HIS A 495 -24.46 -4.63 58.89
CA HIS A 495 -23.10 -4.25 58.51
C HIS A 495 -22.89 -2.73 58.58
N LYS A 496 -21.63 -2.29 58.59
CA LYS A 496 -21.23 -0.89 58.44
C LYS A 496 -20.51 -0.69 57.09
N PRO A 497 -20.84 0.35 56.30
CA PRO A 497 -20.20 0.60 55.01
C PRO A 497 -18.72 0.95 55.17
N VAL A 498 -17.91 0.50 54.21
CA VAL A 498 -16.46 0.67 54.15
C VAL A 498 -16.07 1.40 52.87
N TYR A 499 -15.01 2.20 52.91
CA TYR A 499 -14.42 2.80 51.72
C TYR A 499 -12.89 2.88 51.80
N ALA A 500 -12.25 2.92 50.63
CA ALA A 500 -10.84 3.22 50.47
C ALA A 500 -10.64 4.18 49.30
N VAL A 501 -9.73 5.13 49.48
CA VAL A 501 -9.36 6.11 48.46
C VAL A 501 -7.95 5.83 47.99
N PHE A 502 -7.74 5.78 46.68
CA PHE A 502 -6.46 5.48 46.05
C PHE A 502 -6.05 6.59 45.10
N LYS A 503 -4.76 6.92 45.11
CA LYS A 503 -4.09 7.67 44.04
C LYS A 503 -3.41 6.67 43.12
N VAL A 504 -3.73 6.68 41.83
CA VAL A 504 -3.26 5.70 40.84
C VAL A 504 -2.62 6.42 39.66
N ASN A 505 -1.40 6.02 39.32
CA ASN A 505 -0.60 6.67 38.27
C ASN A 505 -0.73 5.87 36.96
N ILE A 506 -1.59 6.35 36.05
CA ILE A 506 -2.09 5.65 34.86
C ILE A 506 -1.33 6.05 33.59
N LYS A 507 -0.95 5.05 32.79
CA LYS A 507 -0.34 5.23 31.46
C LYS A 507 -1.25 6.02 30.54
N THR A 508 -0.75 7.13 30.00
CA THR A 508 -1.47 8.04 29.12
C THR A 508 -0.59 8.44 27.95
N ARG A 509 -1.09 8.26 26.72
CA ARG A 509 -0.41 8.69 25.51
C ARG A 509 -0.41 10.21 25.37
N ASP A 510 0.74 10.75 24.98
CA ASP A 510 0.86 12.09 24.44
C ASP A 510 0.69 12.01 22.92
N ASP A 511 -0.48 12.40 22.40
CA ASP A 511 -0.81 12.26 20.98
C ASP A 511 0.12 13.07 20.06
N HIS A 512 0.67 14.18 20.54
CA HIS A 512 1.60 15.00 19.77
C HIS A 512 2.96 14.31 19.64
N LEU A 513 3.50 13.78 20.74
CA LEU A 513 4.73 12.99 20.70
C LEU A 513 4.53 11.69 19.92
N TYR A 514 3.42 10.97 20.14
CA TYR A 514 3.09 9.76 19.39
C TYR A 514 3.08 10.01 17.88
N LYS A 515 2.39 11.08 17.43
CA LYS A 515 2.36 11.42 16.00
C LYS A 515 3.76 11.75 15.45
N LYS A 516 4.54 12.56 16.17
CA LYS A 516 5.92 12.90 15.78
C LYS A 516 6.79 11.64 15.63
N ILE A 517 6.76 10.77 16.63
CA ILE A 517 7.55 9.53 16.66
C ILE A 517 7.07 8.55 15.57
N HIS A 518 5.76 8.46 15.32
CA HIS A 518 5.20 7.68 14.22
C HIS A 518 5.68 8.17 12.85
N GLU A 519 5.74 9.49 12.62
CA GLU A 519 6.30 10.07 11.39
C GLU A 519 7.82 9.82 11.26
N GLU A 520 8.57 9.84 12.37
CA GLU A 520 9.99 9.47 12.39
C GLU A 520 10.20 7.98 12.08
N VAL A 521 9.37 7.09 12.65
CA VAL A 521 9.44 5.64 12.44
C VAL A 521 9.09 5.27 11.01
N LEU A 522 8.05 5.86 10.42
CA LEU A 522 7.74 5.68 9.00
C LEU A 522 8.92 6.08 8.12
N LYS A 523 9.48 7.28 8.30
CA LYS A 523 10.66 7.76 7.54
C LYS A 523 11.88 6.87 7.70
N LEU A 524 12.10 6.31 8.90
CA LEU A 524 13.20 5.37 9.17
C LEU A 524 13.02 4.06 8.41
N LEU A 525 11.79 3.54 8.33
CA LEU A 525 11.46 2.31 7.63
C LEU A 525 11.45 2.50 6.11
N ASP A 526 10.85 3.58 5.60
CA ASP A 526 10.92 3.95 4.18
C ASP A 526 12.38 4.09 3.72
N LYS A 527 13.22 4.75 4.54
CA LYS A 527 14.66 4.88 4.25
C LYS A 527 15.34 3.51 4.21
N ARG A 528 15.10 2.66 5.22
CA ARG A 528 15.66 1.31 5.32
C ARG A 528 15.26 0.43 4.14
N GLU A 529 13.99 0.46 3.74
CA GLU A 529 13.47 -0.31 2.61
C GLU A 529 14.18 0.12 1.31
N ASN A 530 14.28 1.42 1.05
CA ASN A 530 15.02 1.96 -0.11
C ASN A 530 16.53 1.63 -0.08
N GLU A 531 17.18 1.67 1.09
CA GLU A 531 18.59 1.28 1.25
C GLU A 531 18.82 -0.24 1.10
N SER A 532 17.79 -1.06 1.31
CA SER A 532 17.85 -2.53 1.18
C SER A 532 17.57 -3.08 -0.22
N GLN A 533 17.13 -2.23 -1.17
CA GLN A 533 16.85 -2.67 -2.54
C GLN A 533 18.14 -3.03 -3.30
N PRO A 534 18.12 -4.08 -4.14
CA PRO A 534 19.21 -4.39 -5.04
C PRO A 534 19.50 -3.23 -5.99
N GLN A 535 20.73 -2.71 -5.97
CA GLN A 535 21.23 -1.66 -6.85
C GLN A 535 22.44 -2.17 -7.64
N ILE A 536 22.55 -1.73 -8.89
CA ILE A 536 23.73 -1.98 -9.73
C ILE A 536 24.30 -0.65 -10.18
N ASN A 537 25.62 -0.56 -10.26
CA ASN A 537 26.28 0.61 -10.81
C ASN A 537 26.33 0.49 -12.33
N VAL A 538 25.98 1.57 -13.03
CA VAL A 538 26.06 1.67 -14.49
C VAL A 538 27.06 2.78 -14.82
N GLU A 539 28.08 2.45 -15.60
CA GLU A 539 29.21 3.33 -15.94
C GLU A 539 28.78 4.68 -16.53
N LYS A 540 27.78 4.66 -17.43
CA LYS A 540 27.23 5.84 -18.11
C LYS A 540 25.76 5.61 -18.47
N THR A 541 24.94 6.62 -18.23
CA THR A 541 23.50 6.64 -18.58
C THR A 541 23.21 7.41 -19.87
N ILE A 542 24.24 7.93 -20.54
CA ILE A 542 24.15 8.57 -21.85
C ILE A 542 25.12 7.88 -22.79
N ILE A 543 24.61 7.42 -23.93
CA ILE A 543 25.37 6.83 -25.03
C ILE A 543 25.21 7.76 -26.23
N ASP A 544 26.23 8.59 -26.47
CA ASP A 544 26.30 9.44 -27.65
C ASP A 544 27.05 8.72 -28.77
N PHE A 545 26.38 8.52 -29.90
CA PHE A 545 26.95 7.93 -31.10
C PHE A 545 27.61 8.97 -32.02
N GLY A 546 27.50 10.26 -31.72
CA GLY A 546 27.95 11.32 -32.62
C GLY A 546 27.18 11.28 -33.93
N VAL A 547 27.89 11.31 -35.06
CA VAL A 547 27.28 11.33 -36.40
C VAL A 547 27.04 9.90 -36.91
N VAL A 548 25.76 9.56 -37.14
CA VAL A 548 25.31 8.29 -37.73
C VAL A 548 24.96 8.49 -39.20
N ARG A 549 25.37 7.57 -40.09
CA ARG A 549 25.03 7.60 -41.52
C ARG A 549 24.12 6.43 -41.90
N PHE A 550 23.38 6.56 -43.01
CA PHE A 550 22.64 5.45 -43.60
C PHE A 550 23.59 4.28 -43.92
N ASN A 551 23.20 3.07 -43.53
CA ASN A 551 23.92 1.82 -43.82
C ASN A 551 25.34 1.71 -43.22
N GLU A 552 25.58 2.43 -42.12
CA GLU A 552 26.76 2.23 -41.25
C GLU A 552 26.32 1.69 -39.89
N THR A 553 27.07 0.73 -39.35
CA THR A 553 26.87 0.23 -37.99
C THR A 553 27.87 0.92 -37.07
N VAL A 554 27.36 1.59 -36.05
CA VAL A 554 28.15 2.10 -34.92
C VAL A 554 27.82 1.30 -33.65
N ALA A 555 28.78 1.18 -32.74
CA ALA A 555 28.61 0.42 -31.50
C ALA A 555 29.33 1.11 -30.33
N SER A 556 28.69 1.12 -29.17
CA SER A 556 29.26 1.60 -27.91
C SER A 556 29.01 0.57 -26.84
N ASP A 557 30.06 0.24 -26.10
CA ASP A 557 29.99 -0.60 -24.92
C ASP A 557 29.91 0.28 -23.66
N PHE A 558 29.28 -0.25 -22.60
CA PHE A 558 29.31 0.30 -21.25
C PHE A 558 29.25 -0.83 -20.22
N THR A 559 29.80 -0.60 -19.04
CA THR A 559 29.84 -1.61 -17.97
C THR A 559 28.72 -1.43 -16.94
N VAL A 560 28.26 -2.56 -16.44
CA VAL A 560 27.26 -2.71 -15.38
C VAL A 560 27.86 -3.62 -14.30
N SER A 561 28.01 -3.13 -13.08
CA SER A 561 28.64 -3.87 -11.98
C SER A 561 27.72 -4.01 -10.77
N ASN A 562 27.70 -5.19 -10.18
CA ASN A 562 26.96 -5.43 -8.95
C ASN A 562 27.82 -5.04 -7.74
N ALA A 563 27.42 -3.96 -7.05
CA ALA A 563 28.02 -3.51 -5.79
C ALA A 563 27.21 -3.93 -4.56
N CYS A 564 26.12 -4.70 -4.73
CA CYS A 564 25.35 -5.24 -3.62
C CYS A 564 26.00 -6.47 -3.00
N ALA A 565 25.72 -6.66 -1.72
CA ALA A 565 26.11 -7.83 -0.94
C ALA A 565 25.38 -9.14 -1.33
N MET A 566 24.63 -9.16 -2.44
CA MET A 566 23.88 -10.31 -2.93
C MET A 566 23.90 -10.35 -4.46
N PRO A 567 23.68 -11.51 -5.11
CA PRO A 567 23.53 -11.58 -6.56
C PRO A 567 22.32 -10.77 -7.04
N VAL A 568 22.49 -10.01 -8.12
CA VAL A 568 21.45 -9.13 -8.68
C VAL A 568 21.17 -9.50 -10.13
N SER A 569 19.90 -9.49 -10.52
CA SER A 569 19.48 -9.77 -11.90
C SER A 569 18.93 -8.50 -12.52
N PHE A 570 19.19 -8.28 -13.80
CA PHE A 570 18.55 -7.20 -14.55
C PHE A 570 18.11 -7.64 -15.94
N GLU A 571 17.15 -6.93 -16.50
CA GLU A 571 16.72 -7.06 -17.88
C GLU A 571 16.40 -5.69 -18.47
N PHE A 572 16.53 -5.55 -19.79
CA PHE A 572 16.01 -4.38 -20.48
C PHE A 572 14.51 -4.55 -20.68
N LYS A 573 13.74 -3.63 -20.09
CA LYS A 573 12.28 -3.67 -20.13
C LYS A 573 11.78 -3.46 -21.56
N ARG A 574 10.91 -4.35 -22.03
CA ARG A 574 10.12 -4.15 -23.25
C ARG A 574 9.14 -2.99 -23.06
N LYS A 575 9.13 -2.05 -24.00
CA LYS A 575 8.21 -0.91 -24.03
C LYS A 575 6.82 -1.36 -24.48
N ASP A 576 5.82 -0.62 -24.04
CA ASP A 576 4.42 -0.84 -24.40
C ASP A 576 4.16 -0.52 -25.89
N ALA A 577 2.91 -0.71 -26.33
CA ALA A 577 2.50 -0.38 -27.70
C ALA A 577 2.73 1.12 -28.02
N PRO A 578 3.14 1.48 -29.25
CA PRO A 578 3.17 0.64 -30.45
C PRO A 578 4.43 -0.21 -30.64
N LEU A 579 5.52 0.03 -29.89
CA LEU A 579 6.82 -0.58 -30.17
C LEU A 579 6.87 -2.07 -29.81
N ASN A 580 6.38 -2.45 -28.62
CA ASN A 580 6.35 -3.84 -28.12
C ASN A 580 7.73 -4.55 -28.05
N ASP A 581 8.81 -3.78 -28.01
CA ASP A 581 10.20 -4.27 -27.99
C ASP A 581 11.05 -3.45 -26.99
N ILE A 582 12.28 -3.89 -26.74
CA ILE A 582 13.26 -3.22 -25.86
C ILE A 582 13.64 -1.84 -26.41
N CYS A 583 13.89 -1.78 -27.72
CA CYS A 583 14.40 -0.59 -28.39
C CYS A 583 13.86 -0.45 -29.81
N GLU A 584 14.03 0.75 -30.36
CA GLU A 584 13.71 1.06 -31.76
C GLU A 584 14.46 0.14 -32.74
N LYS A 585 13.90 -0.08 -33.93
CA LYS A 585 14.43 -1.06 -34.92
C LYS A 585 15.85 -0.78 -35.43
N TRP A 586 16.33 0.45 -35.32
CA TRP A 586 17.71 0.82 -35.66
C TRP A 586 18.70 0.56 -34.51
N LEU A 587 18.25 0.06 -33.36
CA LEU A 587 19.08 -0.28 -32.20
C LEU A 587 19.05 -1.78 -31.87
N ARG A 588 20.11 -2.25 -31.22
CA ARG A 588 20.20 -3.59 -30.62
C ARG A 588 21.08 -3.55 -29.37
N VAL A 589 20.65 -4.23 -28.31
CA VAL A 589 21.33 -4.29 -27.02
C VAL A 589 21.72 -5.74 -26.70
N GLU A 590 22.98 -5.97 -26.32
CA GLU A 590 23.52 -7.30 -26.07
C GLU A 590 24.44 -7.34 -24.83
N PRO A 591 24.19 -8.21 -23.82
CA PRO A 591 22.96 -8.98 -23.62
C PRO A 591 21.75 -8.11 -23.24
N SER A 592 20.54 -8.66 -23.45
CA SER A 592 19.27 -8.02 -23.06
C SER A 592 18.90 -8.25 -21.58
N SER A 593 19.52 -9.22 -20.92
CA SER A 593 19.34 -9.54 -19.51
C SER A 593 20.57 -10.30 -18.99
N GLU A 594 20.84 -10.22 -17.69
CA GLU A 594 21.99 -10.88 -17.07
C GLU A 594 21.76 -11.15 -15.57
N HIS A 595 22.47 -12.16 -15.05
CA HIS A 595 22.59 -12.42 -13.62
C HIS A 595 24.01 -12.09 -13.15
N LEU A 596 24.15 -11.04 -12.33
CA LEU A 596 25.42 -10.61 -11.75
C LEU A 596 25.62 -11.23 -10.37
N MET A 597 26.77 -11.87 -10.17
CA MET A 597 27.26 -12.26 -8.84
C MET A 597 27.78 -11.04 -8.08
N ILE A 598 28.03 -11.19 -6.78
CA ILE A 598 28.64 -10.15 -5.93
C ILE A 598 29.99 -9.73 -6.53
N ASP A 599 30.27 -8.42 -6.55
CA ASP A 599 31.45 -7.77 -7.12
C ASP A 599 31.73 -8.08 -8.61
N SER A 600 30.78 -8.69 -9.32
CA SER A 600 30.93 -9.00 -10.74
C SER A 600 30.49 -7.85 -11.65
N THR A 601 31.13 -7.76 -12.83
CA THR A 601 30.86 -6.73 -13.84
C THR A 601 30.56 -7.38 -15.18
N LYS A 602 29.61 -6.82 -15.93
CA LYS A 602 29.28 -7.21 -17.30
C LYS A 602 29.37 -6.00 -18.24
N SER A 603 29.94 -6.22 -19.42
CA SER A 603 29.86 -5.25 -20.53
C SER A 603 28.55 -5.44 -21.30
N ILE A 604 27.79 -4.36 -21.47
CA ILE A 604 26.64 -4.27 -22.37
C ILE A 604 27.08 -3.56 -23.64
N ARG A 605 26.74 -4.11 -24.79
CA ARG A 605 26.97 -3.53 -26.12
C ARG A 605 25.68 -3.00 -26.70
N VAL A 606 25.66 -1.70 -27.02
CA VAL A 606 24.59 -1.07 -27.80
C VAL A 606 25.10 -0.84 -29.23
N LYS A 607 24.38 -1.37 -30.22
CA LYS A 607 24.65 -1.18 -31.65
C LYS A 607 23.54 -0.33 -32.25
N LEU A 608 23.91 0.59 -33.16
CA LEU A 608 22.98 1.39 -33.95
C LEU A 608 23.29 1.19 -35.44
N MET A 609 22.27 0.85 -36.22
CA MET A 609 22.34 0.74 -37.69
C MET A 609 21.04 1.23 -38.33
N ALA A 610 21.10 2.38 -39.00
CA ALA A 610 20.01 2.91 -39.81
C ALA A 610 20.10 2.33 -41.24
N ASN A 611 19.31 1.30 -41.55
CA ASN A 611 19.38 0.55 -42.82
C ASN A 611 18.02 0.55 -43.54
N ALA A 612 17.89 -0.23 -44.62
CA ALA A 612 16.64 -0.38 -45.36
C ALA A 612 15.42 -0.81 -44.50
N ASP A 613 15.62 -1.55 -43.42
CA ASP A 613 14.55 -2.07 -42.56
C ASP A 613 14.08 -1.05 -41.50
N SER A 614 14.89 -0.02 -41.22
CA SER A 614 14.73 0.89 -40.08
C SER A 614 14.67 2.38 -40.45
N ILE A 615 15.21 2.79 -41.60
CA ILE A 615 15.36 4.20 -41.99
C ILE A 615 14.03 4.96 -42.08
N THR A 616 12.96 4.34 -42.57
CA THR A 616 11.63 4.96 -42.68
C THR A 616 11.11 5.38 -41.31
N GLY A 617 11.28 4.52 -40.29
CA GLY A 617 10.88 4.81 -38.91
C GLY A 617 11.77 5.87 -38.26
N LEU A 618 13.08 5.84 -38.53
CA LEU A 618 14.03 6.82 -38.02
C LEU A 618 13.71 8.23 -38.56
N LEU A 619 13.50 8.35 -39.87
CA LEU A 619 13.11 9.60 -40.51
C LEU A 619 11.73 10.08 -40.03
N GLN A 620 10.78 9.17 -39.82
CA GLN A 620 9.48 9.50 -39.24
C GLN A 620 9.63 10.07 -37.82
N LYS A 621 10.49 9.50 -36.97
CA LYS A 621 10.80 10.00 -35.62
C LYS A 621 11.50 11.35 -35.65
N ILE A 622 12.47 11.55 -36.54
CA ILE A 622 13.14 12.85 -36.74
C ILE A 622 12.10 13.92 -37.15
N ARG A 623 11.20 13.59 -38.09
CA ARG A 623 10.15 14.49 -38.58
C ARG A 623 9.22 14.96 -37.45
N THR A 624 8.79 14.06 -36.58
CA THR A 624 7.75 14.33 -35.55
C THR A 624 8.30 14.79 -34.19
N THR A 625 9.60 14.64 -33.92
CA THR A 625 10.19 15.03 -32.62
C THR A 625 10.32 16.55 -32.52
N ASN A 626 9.55 17.19 -31.64
CA ASN A 626 9.55 18.65 -31.48
C ASN A 626 10.61 19.21 -30.52
N TRP A 627 11.28 18.35 -29.77
CA TRP A 627 12.31 18.73 -28.77
C TRP A 627 13.69 18.16 -29.15
N LYS A 628 14.60 18.00 -28.18
CA LYS A 628 15.85 17.26 -28.37
C LYS A 628 15.55 15.90 -29.00
N PHE A 629 16.23 15.61 -30.11
CA PHE A 629 16.18 14.29 -30.72
C PHE A 629 17.13 13.34 -29.98
N ASP A 630 16.57 12.22 -29.54
CA ASP A 630 17.29 11.06 -29.03
C ASP A 630 16.88 9.85 -29.87
N PHE A 631 17.83 9.01 -30.27
CA PHE A 631 17.55 7.80 -31.05
C PHE A 631 16.62 6.87 -30.28
N ASP A 632 16.82 6.70 -28.95
CA ASP A 632 15.92 5.99 -28.05
C ASP A 632 16.29 6.23 -26.56
N ILE A 633 15.42 5.80 -25.64
CA ILE A 633 15.73 5.67 -24.21
C ILE A 633 15.58 4.20 -23.82
N LEU A 634 16.67 3.53 -23.49
CA LEU A 634 16.66 2.15 -22.99
C LEU A 634 16.30 2.16 -21.50
N ILE A 635 15.50 1.19 -21.05
CA ILE A 635 15.08 1.05 -19.65
C ILE A 635 15.70 -0.24 -19.11
N LEU A 636 16.75 -0.12 -18.30
CA LEU A 636 17.35 -1.24 -17.59
C LEU A 636 16.61 -1.41 -16.26
N GLN A 637 15.91 -2.53 -16.10
CA GLN A 637 15.11 -2.86 -14.92
C GLN A 637 15.90 -3.81 -14.02
N VAL A 638 16.19 -3.39 -12.79
CA VAL A 638 16.77 -4.26 -11.76
C VAL A 638 15.66 -5.09 -11.12
N LYS A 639 15.85 -6.40 -10.99
CA LYS A 639 14.85 -7.27 -10.34
C LYS A 639 14.72 -6.89 -8.87
N ASN A 640 13.51 -6.52 -8.46
CA ASN A 640 13.17 -5.99 -7.12
C ASN A 640 13.91 -4.68 -6.75
N GLY A 641 14.42 -3.95 -7.74
CA GLY A 641 15.14 -2.68 -7.56
C GLY A 641 14.66 -1.59 -8.54
N PRO A 642 15.41 -0.48 -8.65
CA PRO A 642 15.00 0.67 -9.46
C PRO A 642 15.11 0.42 -10.98
N HIS A 643 14.47 1.31 -11.75
CA HIS A 643 14.69 1.43 -13.19
C HIS A 643 15.80 2.44 -13.47
N ILE A 644 16.76 2.06 -14.33
CA ILE A 644 17.84 2.92 -14.81
C ILE A 644 17.56 3.26 -16.27
N PHE A 645 17.39 4.57 -16.55
CA PHE A 645 17.15 5.07 -17.89
C PHE A 645 18.48 5.41 -18.58
N ILE A 646 18.68 4.88 -19.78
CA ILE A 646 19.90 5.07 -20.57
C ILE A 646 19.51 5.73 -21.90
N THR A 647 19.86 7.00 -22.05
CA THR A 647 19.54 7.79 -23.25
C THR A 647 20.56 7.49 -24.35
N VAL A 648 20.06 7.13 -25.53
CA VAL A 648 20.86 6.91 -26.73
C VAL A 648 20.67 8.10 -27.67
N THR A 649 21.73 8.86 -27.91
CA THR A 649 21.72 10.19 -28.55
C THR A 649 22.74 10.27 -29.69
N GLY A 650 22.64 11.33 -30.49
CA GLY A 650 23.55 11.65 -31.59
C GLY A 650 22.82 12.39 -32.71
N GLU A 651 23.47 12.56 -33.86
CA GLU A 651 22.90 13.19 -35.05
C GLU A 651 22.87 12.21 -36.22
N TYR A 652 21.71 12.04 -36.88
CA TYR A 652 21.62 11.32 -38.14
C TYR A 652 22.00 12.25 -39.30
N LYS A 653 23.10 11.93 -39.98
CA LYS A 653 23.49 12.60 -41.23
C LYS A 653 22.58 12.16 -42.36
N PRO A 654 21.81 13.07 -42.98
CA PRO A 654 20.83 12.70 -43.99
C PRO A 654 21.43 12.02 -45.23
N SER A 655 20.62 11.17 -45.85
CA SER A 655 20.91 10.46 -47.10
C SER A 655 19.64 10.41 -47.95
N CYS A 656 19.77 10.26 -49.27
CA CYS A 656 18.64 10.20 -50.21
C CYS A 656 17.69 9.02 -49.93
N PHE A 657 18.19 7.94 -49.34
CA PHE A 657 17.42 6.75 -49.04
C PHE A 657 16.38 6.99 -47.93
N GLY A 658 15.10 6.91 -48.30
CA GLY A 658 13.96 7.09 -47.39
C GLY A 658 13.30 8.48 -47.43
N LEU A 659 13.93 9.48 -48.08
CA LEU A 659 13.32 10.79 -48.28
C LEU A 659 12.26 10.76 -49.40
N SER A 660 11.22 11.59 -49.29
CA SER A 660 10.18 11.69 -50.32
C SER A 660 10.68 12.43 -51.58
N MET A 661 10.05 12.18 -52.72
CA MET A 661 10.38 12.86 -53.98
C MET A 661 10.19 14.37 -53.86
N GLU A 662 9.16 14.79 -53.12
CA GLU A 662 8.90 16.18 -52.77
C GLU A 662 10.06 16.79 -51.97
N THR A 663 10.57 16.09 -50.94
CA THR A 663 11.71 16.57 -50.14
C THR A 663 12.97 16.70 -51.01
N LEU A 664 13.29 15.67 -51.79
CA LEU A 664 14.46 15.67 -52.69
C LEU A 664 14.37 16.82 -53.70
N CYS A 665 13.21 17.05 -54.31
CA CYS A 665 12.97 18.16 -55.25
C CYS A 665 13.01 19.57 -54.64
N ARG A 666 13.04 19.71 -53.31
CA ARG A 666 13.24 21.01 -52.63
C ARG A 666 14.69 21.29 -52.26
N THR A 667 15.58 20.29 -52.36
CA THR A 667 17.02 20.51 -52.17
C THR A 667 17.60 21.43 -53.26
N HIS A 668 18.61 22.21 -52.91
CA HIS A 668 19.31 23.13 -53.83
C HIS A 668 20.82 22.86 -53.91
N ARG A 669 21.32 21.93 -53.10
CA ARG A 669 22.71 21.50 -52.93
C ARG A 669 22.73 20.00 -52.59
N PRO A 670 23.86 19.28 -52.70
CA PRO A 670 23.94 17.87 -52.33
C PRO A 670 23.45 17.60 -50.90
N LEU A 671 22.83 16.44 -50.68
CA LEU A 671 22.26 16.07 -49.37
C LEU A 671 23.31 16.03 -48.25
N CYS A 672 24.56 15.67 -48.58
CA CYS A 672 25.65 15.67 -47.62
C CYS A 672 25.97 17.07 -47.03
N GLU A 673 25.50 18.16 -47.63
CA GLU A 673 25.65 19.54 -47.13
C GLU A 673 24.53 19.97 -46.17
N TYR A 674 23.48 19.16 -45.99
CA TYR A 674 22.41 19.43 -45.03
C TYR A 674 22.68 18.77 -43.67
N ASP A 675 22.24 19.43 -42.60
CA ASP A 675 22.15 18.84 -41.26
C ASP A 675 20.78 18.18 -41.01
N GLN A 676 20.64 17.49 -39.87
CA GLN A 676 19.40 16.80 -39.52
C GLN A 676 18.18 17.74 -39.41
N GLN A 677 18.37 18.97 -38.92
CA GLN A 677 17.29 19.94 -38.68
C GLN A 677 16.80 20.56 -39.99
N GLN A 678 17.69 20.91 -40.91
CA GLN A 678 17.32 21.42 -42.23
C GLN A 678 16.55 20.38 -43.06
N ILE A 679 16.93 19.09 -42.98
CA ILE A 679 16.15 18.03 -43.65
C ILE A 679 14.80 17.80 -42.97
N LYS A 680 14.73 17.87 -41.64
CA LYS A 680 13.44 17.85 -40.91
C LYS A 680 12.51 18.97 -41.37
N GLU A 681 13.03 20.17 -41.63
CA GLU A 681 12.27 21.29 -42.19
C GLU A 681 11.77 20.98 -43.60
N LEU A 682 12.64 20.51 -44.51
CA LEU A 682 12.24 20.13 -45.87
C LEU A 682 11.25 18.94 -45.94
N MET A 683 11.28 18.05 -44.95
CA MET A 683 10.33 16.93 -44.80
C MET A 683 8.95 17.36 -44.30
N ASN A 684 8.86 18.50 -43.60
CA ASN A 684 7.62 19.08 -43.10
C ASN A 684 7.10 20.23 -43.99
N ASP A 685 7.84 20.58 -45.05
CA ASP A 685 7.42 21.55 -46.05
C ASP A 685 6.28 20.96 -46.93
N GLU A 686 5.10 21.57 -46.86
CA GLU A 686 3.92 21.22 -47.67
C GLU A 686 3.69 22.18 -48.85
N SER A 687 4.62 23.12 -49.10
CA SER A 687 4.49 24.09 -50.20
C SER A 687 4.44 23.40 -51.57
N PRO A 688 3.67 23.94 -52.54
CA PRO A 688 3.60 23.40 -53.91
C PRO A 688 4.84 23.74 -54.75
N GLU A 689 5.80 24.48 -54.19
CA GLU A 689 7.01 24.93 -54.87
C GLU A 689 8.12 23.88 -54.80
N PHE A 690 8.76 23.62 -55.93
CA PHE A 690 9.87 22.67 -56.07
C PHE A 690 11.03 23.33 -56.82
N ARG A 691 12.26 23.07 -56.39
CA ARG A 691 13.48 23.62 -57.02
C ARG A 691 13.81 22.90 -58.33
N VAL A 692 13.52 21.61 -58.40
CA VAL A 692 13.67 20.79 -59.60
C VAL A 692 12.41 19.96 -59.86
N THR A 693 12.14 19.66 -61.12
CA THR A 693 10.95 18.92 -61.55
C THR A 693 11.04 17.42 -61.28
N MET A 694 12.25 16.88 -61.08
CA MET A 694 12.54 15.48 -60.78
C MET A 694 13.79 15.42 -59.88
N PRO A 695 13.87 14.50 -58.89
CA PRO A 695 15.05 14.36 -58.04
C PRO A 695 16.30 14.00 -58.84
N ARG A 696 17.46 14.56 -58.45
CA ARG A 696 18.73 14.36 -59.17
C ARG A 696 19.22 12.93 -59.05
N GLU A 697 19.02 12.30 -57.91
CA GLU A 697 19.43 10.94 -57.58
C GLU A 697 18.76 9.92 -58.51
N PHE A 698 17.47 10.14 -58.80
CA PHE A 698 16.71 9.37 -59.79
C PHE A 698 17.25 9.55 -61.20
N PHE A 699 17.49 10.80 -61.62
CA PHE A 699 18.05 11.09 -62.93
C PHE A 699 19.43 10.43 -63.10
N LEU A 700 20.32 10.56 -62.11
CA LEU A 700 21.66 9.99 -62.12
C LEU A 700 21.66 8.46 -62.23
N LEU A 701 20.82 7.76 -61.46
CA LEU A 701 20.71 6.30 -61.54
C LEU A 701 20.11 5.82 -62.86
N ILE A 702 19.06 6.49 -63.35
CA ILE A 702 18.41 6.16 -64.63
C ILE A 702 19.36 6.42 -65.81
N ASP A 703 20.09 7.54 -65.82
CA ASP A 703 21.08 7.88 -66.84
C ASP A 703 22.26 6.88 -66.83
N TYR A 704 22.79 6.55 -65.66
CA TYR A 704 23.82 5.51 -65.53
C TYR A 704 23.33 4.17 -66.09
N LEU A 705 22.18 3.67 -65.63
CA LEU A 705 21.62 2.39 -66.09
C LEU A 705 21.34 2.41 -67.60
N HIS A 706 20.79 3.49 -68.14
CA HIS A 706 20.55 3.64 -69.57
C HIS A 706 21.85 3.56 -70.40
N LYS A 707 22.93 4.18 -69.91
CA LYS A 707 24.27 4.12 -70.55
C LYS A 707 24.92 2.73 -70.53
N GLN A 708 24.50 1.83 -69.64
CA GLN A 708 25.05 0.47 -69.57
C GLN A 708 24.59 -0.45 -70.72
N GLY A 709 23.52 -0.09 -71.44
CA GLY A 709 23.01 -0.89 -72.56
C GLY A 709 22.72 -2.34 -72.15
N PRO A 710 23.20 -3.37 -72.87
CA PRO A 710 22.90 -4.77 -72.54
C PRO A 710 23.45 -5.23 -71.18
N ASN A 711 24.39 -4.51 -70.56
CA ASN A 711 24.92 -4.87 -69.23
C ASN A 711 23.89 -4.72 -68.09
N VAL A 712 22.69 -4.19 -68.35
CA VAL A 712 21.57 -4.17 -67.40
C VAL A 712 20.73 -5.45 -67.41
N GLU A 713 20.99 -6.40 -68.30
CA GLU A 713 20.25 -7.66 -68.34
C GLU A 713 20.37 -8.38 -66.98
N GLY A 714 19.22 -8.75 -66.41
CA GLY A 714 19.14 -9.35 -65.06
C GLY A 714 19.19 -8.37 -63.87
N ALA A 715 19.54 -7.10 -64.07
CA ALA A 715 19.71 -6.14 -62.96
C ALA A 715 18.42 -5.89 -62.14
N PHE A 716 17.26 -5.88 -62.82
CA PHE A 716 15.94 -5.87 -62.18
C PHE A 716 15.40 -7.29 -62.03
N SER A 717 15.63 -7.88 -60.86
CA SER A 717 15.11 -9.19 -60.45
C SER A 717 14.17 -9.05 -59.24
N LEU A 718 13.37 -10.09 -58.95
CA LEU A 718 12.57 -10.10 -57.71
C LEU A 718 13.45 -10.07 -56.46
N ASN A 719 14.62 -10.72 -56.51
CA ASN A 719 15.61 -10.74 -55.43
C ASN A 719 16.23 -9.35 -55.18
N SER A 720 16.17 -8.43 -56.16
CA SER A 720 16.61 -7.04 -55.98
C SER A 720 15.76 -6.27 -54.95
N LEU A 721 14.60 -6.81 -54.53
CA LEU A 721 13.78 -6.27 -53.43
C LEU A 721 14.23 -6.75 -52.03
N GLU A 722 15.16 -7.70 -51.95
CA GLU A 722 15.77 -8.15 -50.68
C GLU A 722 16.93 -7.24 -50.22
N PHE A 723 17.28 -6.25 -51.03
CA PHE A 723 18.36 -5.26 -50.82
C PHE A 723 19.70 -5.93 -50.38
N SER A 724 20.13 -6.89 -51.19
CA SER A 724 21.29 -7.75 -50.92
C SER A 724 22.65 -7.07 -51.10
N HIS A 725 22.75 -6.06 -51.97
CA HIS A 725 23.94 -5.21 -52.12
C HIS A 725 23.98 -4.16 -51.01
N ALA A 726 22.84 -3.58 -50.63
CA ALA A 726 22.75 -2.64 -49.52
C ALA A 726 23.31 -3.23 -48.22
N LYS A 727 23.13 -4.53 -47.98
CA LYS A 727 23.72 -5.23 -46.81
C LYS A 727 25.25 -5.33 -46.82
N LYS A 728 25.93 -4.88 -47.88
CA LYS A 728 27.39 -4.90 -48.03
C LYS A 728 27.96 -3.49 -47.85
N ILE A 729 29.15 -3.39 -47.27
CA ILE A 729 29.78 -2.10 -46.93
C ILE A 729 30.14 -1.27 -48.17
N GLU A 730 30.41 -1.92 -49.30
CA GLU A 730 30.73 -1.29 -50.59
C GLU A 730 29.55 -0.46 -51.15
N PHE A 731 28.32 -0.74 -50.74
CA PHE A 731 27.15 0.07 -51.11
C PHE A 731 27.22 1.50 -50.53
N ASN A 732 27.99 1.71 -49.47
CA ASN A 732 28.17 3.04 -48.90
C ASN A 732 28.85 4.02 -49.87
N SER A 733 29.66 3.51 -50.81
CA SER A 733 30.19 4.30 -51.92
C SER A 733 29.10 4.78 -52.88
N ILE A 734 28.07 3.96 -53.15
CA ILE A 734 26.92 4.33 -53.99
C ILE A 734 26.07 5.39 -53.28
N ARG A 735 25.80 5.18 -51.99
CA ARG A 735 25.17 6.18 -51.11
C ARG A 735 25.92 7.51 -51.18
N ASP A 736 27.23 7.51 -50.95
CA ASP A 736 28.03 8.74 -50.92
C ASP A 736 28.08 9.42 -52.29
N TRP A 737 28.13 8.66 -53.38
CA TRP A 737 28.08 9.20 -54.74
C TRP A 737 26.74 9.91 -55.04
N LEU A 738 25.62 9.36 -54.55
CA LEU A 738 24.30 9.99 -54.65
C LEU A 738 24.17 11.21 -53.73
N ASP A 739 24.53 11.08 -52.44
CA ASP A 739 24.39 12.14 -51.44
C ASP A 739 25.30 13.36 -51.71
N THR A 740 26.38 13.17 -52.49
CA THR A 740 27.30 14.24 -52.93
C THR A 740 27.00 14.79 -54.33
N TRP A 741 26.05 14.21 -55.07
CA TRP A 741 25.85 14.45 -56.52
C TRP A 741 27.17 14.36 -57.31
N SER A 742 27.96 13.32 -57.04
CA SER A 742 29.31 13.15 -57.59
C SER A 742 29.33 13.09 -59.12
N ASN A 743 30.26 13.83 -59.73
CA ASN A 743 30.55 13.78 -61.17
C ASN A 743 31.56 12.68 -61.57
N ASN A 744 32.10 11.93 -60.61
CA ASN A 744 33.00 10.80 -60.88
C ASN A 744 32.23 9.59 -61.46
N ASP A 745 32.94 8.60 -61.99
CA ASP A 745 32.35 7.33 -62.40
C ASP A 745 31.54 6.68 -61.27
N PHE A 746 30.44 6.01 -61.64
CA PHE A 746 29.56 5.35 -60.67
C PHE A 746 30.28 4.16 -60.00
N PRO A 747 30.35 4.08 -58.66
CA PRO A 747 31.24 3.17 -57.94
C PRO A 747 30.70 1.73 -57.78
N GLY A 748 29.65 1.36 -58.52
CA GLY A 748 28.94 0.09 -58.35
C GLY A 748 28.60 -0.62 -59.66
N THR A 749 28.02 -1.81 -59.55
CA THR A 749 27.56 -2.59 -60.71
C THR A 749 26.17 -2.11 -61.18
N PRO A 750 25.74 -2.45 -62.41
CA PRO A 750 24.37 -2.20 -62.87
C PRO A 750 23.30 -2.81 -61.94
N HIS A 751 23.60 -3.96 -61.32
CA HIS A 751 22.72 -4.61 -60.35
C HIS A 751 22.59 -3.80 -59.05
N ALA A 752 23.70 -3.24 -58.53
CA ALA A 752 23.67 -2.40 -57.34
C ALA A 752 23.02 -1.03 -57.61
N ALA A 753 23.16 -0.47 -58.82
CA ALA A 753 22.44 0.73 -59.26
C ALA A 753 20.92 0.51 -59.38
N ALA A 754 20.51 -0.64 -59.95
CA ALA A 754 19.11 -1.05 -60.01
C ALA A 754 18.52 -1.25 -58.60
N GLU A 755 19.28 -1.85 -57.69
CA GLU A 755 18.89 -2.01 -56.28
C GLU A 755 18.73 -0.65 -55.58
N ALA A 756 19.68 0.28 -55.76
CA ALA A 756 19.59 1.65 -55.25
C ALA A 756 18.35 2.40 -55.78
N LEU A 757 18.02 2.25 -57.07
CA LEU A 757 16.83 2.88 -57.65
C LEU A 757 15.54 2.31 -57.03
N LEU A 758 15.48 0.99 -56.82
CA LEU A 758 14.36 0.35 -56.12
C LEU A 758 14.27 0.78 -54.66
N MET A 759 15.39 0.99 -53.97
CA MET A 759 15.42 1.52 -52.59
C MET A 759 14.88 2.95 -52.51
N LEU A 760 15.31 3.85 -53.40
CA LEU A 760 14.76 5.22 -53.45
C LEU A 760 13.24 5.22 -53.65
N LEU A 761 12.71 4.27 -54.42
CA LEU A 761 11.27 4.10 -54.61
C LEU A 761 10.56 3.44 -53.42
N ASN A 762 11.19 2.47 -52.76
CA ASN A 762 10.55 1.58 -51.77
C ASN A 762 10.64 2.07 -50.32
N LEU A 763 11.71 2.78 -49.95
CA LEU A 763 11.98 3.21 -48.58
C LEU A 763 11.18 4.44 -48.07
N PRO A 764 10.69 5.37 -48.91
CA PRO A 764 9.87 6.48 -48.42
C PRO A 764 8.59 6.00 -47.72
N GLU A 765 8.12 6.76 -46.72
CA GLU A 765 6.92 6.42 -45.93
C GLU A 765 5.67 6.16 -46.80
N LYS A 766 5.58 6.86 -47.94
CA LYS A 766 4.48 6.76 -48.90
C LYS A 766 5.00 6.24 -50.25
N PRO A 767 4.24 5.36 -50.95
CA PRO A 767 4.55 4.98 -52.32
C PRO A 767 4.53 6.17 -53.28
N LEU A 768 5.19 6.01 -54.44
CA LEU A 768 5.27 7.05 -55.48
C LEU A 768 3.88 7.54 -55.91
N LEU A 769 2.90 6.64 -55.94
CA LEU A 769 1.54 6.90 -56.43
C LEU A 769 0.52 7.19 -55.30
N ASP A 770 0.98 7.42 -54.05
CA ASP A 770 0.14 7.91 -52.95
C ASP A 770 -0.37 9.35 -53.22
N PRO A 771 -1.65 9.68 -52.97
CA PRO A 771 -2.65 8.87 -52.26
C PRO A 771 -3.49 7.92 -53.12
N TYR A 772 -3.43 8.03 -54.45
CA TYR A 772 -4.39 7.42 -55.38
C TYR A 772 -4.18 5.93 -55.67
N VAL A 773 -3.38 5.21 -54.86
CA VAL A 773 -2.99 3.81 -55.13
C VAL A 773 -4.20 2.89 -55.30
N GLU A 774 -5.20 3.00 -54.42
CA GLU A 774 -6.37 2.09 -54.43
C GLU A 774 -7.40 2.47 -55.52
N GLU A 775 -7.39 3.71 -55.99
CA GLU A 775 -8.16 4.19 -57.13
C GLU A 775 -7.50 3.77 -58.45
N LEU A 776 -6.17 3.92 -58.56
CA LEU A 776 -5.36 3.55 -59.72
C LEU A 776 -5.49 2.05 -60.04
N LEU A 777 -5.50 1.19 -59.02
CA LEU A 777 -5.71 -0.26 -59.18
C LEU A 777 -7.10 -0.64 -59.71
N LYS A 778 -8.10 0.25 -59.62
CA LYS A 778 -9.47 0.03 -60.14
C LYS A 778 -9.69 0.58 -61.55
N THR A 779 -8.73 1.35 -62.08
CA THR A 779 -8.80 1.87 -63.45
C THR A 779 -8.63 0.73 -64.45
N ASN A 780 -9.38 0.77 -65.55
CA ASN A 780 -9.32 -0.23 -66.61
C ASN A 780 -8.52 0.28 -67.83
N THR A 781 -8.49 1.60 -68.05
CA THR A 781 -7.79 2.20 -69.20
C THR A 781 -6.55 3.01 -68.79
N THR A 782 -5.64 3.23 -69.73
CA THR A 782 -4.46 4.09 -69.53
C THR A 782 -4.85 5.56 -69.34
N ALA A 783 -5.97 6.00 -69.94
CA ALA A 783 -6.50 7.35 -69.81
C ALA A 783 -7.02 7.65 -68.40
N GLU A 784 -7.90 6.80 -67.85
CA GLU A 784 -8.40 6.90 -66.45
C GLU A 784 -7.25 6.95 -65.44
N ALA A 785 -6.24 6.10 -65.63
CA ALA A 785 -5.06 6.08 -64.78
C ALA A 785 -4.24 7.38 -64.89
N MET A 786 -4.13 7.97 -66.10
CA MET A 786 -3.43 9.25 -66.29
C MET A 786 -4.17 10.45 -65.71
N GLU A 787 -5.50 10.45 -65.66
CA GLU A 787 -6.26 11.50 -64.95
C GLU A 787 -5.84 11.54 -63.48
N LEU A 788 -5.82 10.39 -62.79
CA LEU A 788 -5.38 10.28 -61.39
C LEU A 788 -3.88 10.59 -61.20
N VAL A 789 -3.01 10.11 -62.09
CA VAL A 789 -1.57 10.44 -62.07
C VAL A 789 -1.31 11.93 -62.30
N SER A 790 -2.17 12.63 -63.06
CA SER A 790 -2.03 14.08 -63.30
C SER A 790 -2.18 14.90 -62.00
N LEU A 791 -3.01 14.41 -61.07
CA LEU A 791 -3.29 15.03 -59.76
C LEU A 791 -2.16 14.85 -58.74
N LEU A 792 -1.16 14.00 -59.03
CA LEU A 792 0.03 13.85 -58.17
C LEU A 792 0.90 15.12 -58.20
N SER A 793 1.72 15.28 -57.16
CA SER A 793 2.76 16.31 -57.11
C SER A 793 3.67 16.22 -58.35
N SER A 794 4.19 17.36 -58.81
CA SER A 794 5.06 17.39 -59.99
C SER A 794 6.26 16.42 -59.87
N PRO A 795 6.97 16.34 -58.72
CA PRO A 795 8.02 15.33 -58.51
C PRO A 795 7.54 13.89 -58.72
N LYS A 796 6.44 13.47 -58.08
CA LYS A 796 5.92 12.10 -58.20
C LYS A 796 5.52 11.74 -59.63
N ARG A 797 4.74 12.63 -60.27
CA ARG A 797 4.29 12.45 -61.65
C ARG A 797 5.46 12.36 -62.63
N ASN A 798 6.44 13.25 -62.49
CA ASN A 798 7.58 13.27 -63.41
C ASN A 798 8.48 12.04 -63.22
N VAL A 799 8.75 11.61 -61.99
CA VAL A 799 9.46 10.35 -61.71
C VAL A 799 8.74 9.16 -62.31
N PHE A 800 7.40 9.06 -62.14
CA PHE A 800 6.61 7.97 -62.73
C PHE A 800 6.72 7.92 -64.26
N VAL A 801 6.51 9.06 -64.94
CA VAL A 801 6.58 9.14 -66.41
C VAL A 801 7.98 8.78 -66.94
N HIS A 802 9.05 9.31 -66.33
CA HIS A 802 10.41 9.00 -66.75
C HIS A 802 10.78 7.53 -66.50
N LEU A 803 10.31 6.92 -65.40
CA LEU A 803 10.48 5.49 -65.15
C LEU A 803 9.76 4.64 -66.20
N CYS A 804 8.52 4.97 -66.56
CA CYS A 804 7.79 4.27 -67.61
C CYS A 804 8.50 4.36 -68.97
N MET A 805 9.04 5.54 -69.32
CA MET A 805 9.84 5.73 -70.54
C MET A 805 11.13 4.89 -70.53
N PHE A 806 11.88 4.93 -69.43
CA PHE A 806 13.13 4.17 -69.26
C PHE A 806 12.90 2.64 -69.31
N LEU A 807 11.85 2.14 -68.64
CA LEU A 807 11.50 0.73 -68.67
C LEU A 807 11.03 0.29 -70.06
N ARG A 808 10.23 1.10 -70.76
CA ARG A 808 9.78 0.81 -72.12
C ARG A 808 10.96 0.73 -73.10
N GLU A 809 11.87 1.69 -73.07
CA GLU A 809 13.08 1.68 -73.92
C GLU A 809 13.90 0.39 -73.72
N GLY A 810 14.08 -0.05 -72.46
CA GLY A 810 14.78 -1.30 -72.16
C GLY A 810 14.02 -2.57 -72.56
N ILE A 811 12.68 -2.54 -72.59
CA ILE A 811 11.84 -3.63 -73.13
C ILE A 811 11.97 -3.68 -74.67
N GLU A 812 11.86 -2.53 -75.35
CA GLU A 812 11.99 -2.42 -76.80
C GLU A 812 13.38 -2.87 -77.29
N ARG A 813 14.44 -2.56 -76.52
CA ARG A 813 15.81 -3.07 -76.74
C ARG A 813 16.06 -4.50 -76.27
N LYS A 814 15.07 -5.16 -75.67
CA LYS A 814 15.12 -6.53 -75.11
C LYS A 814 16.09 -6.72 -73.93
N TYR A 815 16.49 -5.65 -73.25
CA TYR A 815 17.28 -5.71 -72.01
C TYR A 815 16.42 -6.13 -70.81
N TYR A 816 15.10 -5.87 -70.86
CA TYR A 816 14.15 -6.20 -69.80
C TYR A 816 13.03 -7.11 -70.30
N ASN A 817 12.64 -8.07 -69.46
CA ASN A 817 11.38 -8.80 -69.61
C ASN A 817 10.23 -7.95 -69.03
N ALA A 818 9.27 -7.55 -69.88
CA ALA A 818 8.15 -6.69 -69.51
C ALA A 818 7.34 -7.21 -68.30
N MET A 819 7.08 -8.52 -68.24
CA MET A 819 6.32 -9.13 -67.14
C MET A 819 7.10 -9.08 -65.81
N HIS A 820 8.42 -9.28 -65.85
CA HIS A 820 9.26 -9.20 -64.66
C HIS A 820 9.33 -7.77 -64.11
N VAL A 821 9.65 -6.78 -64.95
CA VAL A 821 9.74 -5.38 -64.49
C VAL A 821 8.37 -4.82 -64.08
N ALA A 822 7.28 -5.19 -64.76
CA ALA A 822 5.93 -4.83 -64.32
C ALA A 822 5.59 -5.39 -62.93
N THR A 823 6.03 -6.62 -62.62
CA THR A 823 5.81 -7.23 -61.29
C THR A 823 6.62 -6.53 -60.21
N ILE A 824 7.90 -6.23 -60.47
CA ILE A 824 8.80 -5.55 -59.51
C ILE A 824 8.33 -4.11 -59.25
N PHE A 825 8.21 -3.30 -60.31
CA PHE A 825 7.83 -1.90 -60.16
C PHE A 825 6.36 -1.75 -59.75
N GLY A 826 5.46 -2.66 -60.15
CA GLY A 826 4.07 -2.66 -59.67
C GLY A 826 4.01 -2.79 -58.15
N ARG A 827 4.72 -3.77 -57.58
CA ARG A 827 4.82 -3.95 -56.12
C ARG A 827 5.39 -2.74 -55.41
N VAL A 828 6.45 -2.12 -55.94
CA VAL A 828 7.11 -0.99 -55.28
C VAL A 828 6.30 0.31 -55.40
N LEU A 829 5.79 0.63 -56.58
CA LEU A 829 5.12 1.91 -56.86
C LEU A 829 3.68 1.97 -56.31
N LEU A 830 3.04 0.81 -56.10
CA LEU A 830 1.66 0.66 -55.62
C LEU A 830 1.58 -0.14 -54.29
N ARG A 831 2.67 -0.23 -53.52
CA ARG A 831 2.67 -0.87 -52.18
C ARG A 831 1.56 -0.27 -51.32
N SER A 832 0.75 -1.10 -50.66
CA SER A 832 -0.29 -0.57 -49.77
C SER A 832 0.32 -0.11 -48.46
N THR A 833 -0.14 1.03 -47.95
CA THR A 833 0.12 1.52 -46.59
C THR A 833 -0.93 1.02 -45.58
N LYS A 834 -1.91 0.23 -46.04
CA LYS A 834 -3.01 -0.35 -45.24
C LYS A 834 -2.97 -1.87 -45.35
N LYS A 835 -3.56 -2.57 -44.38
CA LYS A 835 -3.88 -4.00 -44.55
C LYS A 835 -5.04 -4.11 -45.54
N THR A 836 -4.82 -4.83 -46.64
CA THR A 836 -5.83 -5.03 -47.69
C THR A 836 -6.05 -6.53 -47.90
N ASP A 837 -7.31 -6.96 -47.90
CA ASP A 837 -7.68 -8.36 -48.17
C ASP A 837 -7.78 -8.67 -49.69
N ASP A 838 -7.23 -7.81 -50.56
CA ASP A 838 -7.17 -8.04 -52.01
C ASP A 838 -6.12 -9.11 -52.35
N TYR A 839 -6.58 -10.36 -52.44
CA TYR A 839 -5.80 -11.51 -52.86
C TYR A 839 -5.17 -11.36 -54.26
N TYR A 840 -5.75 -10.52 -55.13
CA TYR A 840 -5.28 -10.31 -56.50
C TYR A 840 -4.44 -9.03 -56.68
N ARG A 841 -4.11 -8.33 -55.58
CA ARG A 841 -3.39 -7.05 -55.62
C ARG A 841 -2.11 -7.09 -56.47
N ASP A 842 -1.28 -8.12 -56.31
CA ASP A 842 -0.04 -8.27 -57.09
C ASP A 842 -0.31 -8.34 -58.60
N THR A 843 -1.40 -8.99 -58.99
CA THR A 843 -1.86 -9.07 -60.39
C THR A 843 -2.32 -7.69 -60.87
N HIS A 844 -3.16 -7.00 -60.09
CA HIS A 844 -3.63 -5.64 -60.41
C HIS A 844 -2.47 -4.63 -60.53
N CYS A 845 -1.50 -4.66 -59.61
CA CYS A 845 -0.29 -3.84 -59.64
C CYS A 845 0.54 -4.07 -60.91
N ARG A 846 0.69 -5.34 -61.31
CA ARG A 846 1.43 -5.75 -62.52
C ARG A 846 0.68 -5.34 -63.80
N GLU A 847 -0.63 -5.53 -63.85
CA GLU A 847 -1.48 -5.15 -64.99
C GLU A 847 -1.57 -3.64 -65.17
N PHE A 848 -1.62 -2.89 -64.07
CA PHE A 848 -1.41 -1.44 -64.09
C PHE A 848 -0.08 -1.08 -64.76
N MET A 849 1.05 -1.63 -64.31
CA MET A 849 2.35 -1.29 -64.89
C MET A 849 2.50 -1.71 -66.36
N LEU A 850 1.93 -2.86 -66.75
CA LEU A 850 1.96 -3.33 -68.14
C LEU A 850 1.29 -2.35 -69.12
N ARG A 851 0.21 -1.66 -68.71
CA ARG A 851 -0.44 -0.62 -69.53
C ARG A 851 0.50 0.53 -69.89
N PHE A 852 1.42 0.90 -69.00
CA PHE A 852 2.32 2.04 -69.19
C PHE A 852 3.64 1.71 -69.90
N ILE A 853 4.09 0.45 -69.85
CA ILE A 853 5.42 0.05 -70.37
C ILE A 853 5.35 -0.81 -71.64
N ASN A 854 4.16 -1.29 -72.05
CA ASN A 854 3.98 -1.95 -73.34
C ASN A 854 3.81 -0.92 -74.48
N ALA A 855 4.37 -1.21 -75.64
CA ALA A 855 4.25 -0.36 -76.82
C ALA A 855 2.84 -0.48 -77.46
N GLY A 856 1.94 0.46 -77.13
CA GLY A 856 0.57 0.47 -77.68
C GLY A 856 -0.19 1.81 -77.57
N GLU A 857 -0.22 2.46 -76.41
CA GLU A 857 -1.27 3.49 -76.11
C GLU A 857 -0.77 4.92 -75.80
N MET A 858 0.52 5.24 -75.97
CA MET A 858 1.11 6.47 -75.38
C MET A 858 1.42 7.64 -76.35
N VAL A 859 0.77 7.73 -77.51
CA VAL A 859 1.08 8.73 -78.57
C VAL A 859 0.72 10.19 -78.16
N THR A 860 -0.04 10.40 -77.08
CA THR A 860 -0.66 11.69 -76.73
C THR A 860 0.00 12.51 -75.62
N LEU A 861 1.08 12.05 -74.99
CA LEU A 861 1.68 12.73 -73.82
C LEU A 861 2.80 13.74 -74.12
N SER A 862 3.32 13.80 -75.35
CA SER A 862 4.35 14.79 -75.73
C SER A 862 3.80 16.19 -75.99
N SER A 863 2.50 16.32 -76.29
CA SER A 863 1.86 17.59 -76.67
C SER A 863 1.44 18.47 -75.49
N SER A 864 1.08 17.89 -74.34
CA SER A 864 0.60 18.64 -73.17
C SER A 864 1.73 19.31 -72.39
N ALA A 865 2.92 18.70 -72.32
CA ALA A 865 4.09 19.28 -71.65
C ALA A 865 4.60 20.57 -72.32
N ALA A 866 4.47 20.68 -73.65
CA ALA A 866 4.88 21.87 -74.41
C ALA A 866 3.93 23.08 -74.21
N ALA A 867 2.64 22.83 -73.91
CA ALA A 867 1.64 23.89 -73.76
C ALA A 867 1.75 24.65 -72.42
N ALA A 868 2.21 23.99 -71.35
CA ALA A 868 2.24 24.56 -70.00
C ALA A 868 3.33 25.63 -69.78
N ALA A 869 4.33 25.73 -70.67
CA ALA A 869 5.42 26.70 -70.57
C ALA A 869 5.08 28.10 -71.14
N GLY A 870 3.87 28.28 -71.69
CA GLY A 870 3.62 29.31 -72.70
C GLY A 870 2.54 30.38 -72.43
N SER A 871 1.95 30.50 -71.23
CA SER A 871 1.03 31.62 -70.95
C SER A 871 0.72 31.86 -69.47
N HIS A 872 1.31 32.91 -68.87
CA HIS A 872 0.64 33.70 -67.81
C HIS A 872 1.21 35.13 -67.73
N HIS A 873 0.63 36.03 -68.52
CA HIS A 873 0.58 37.47 -68.22
C HIS A 873 -0.89 37.87 -67.97
N HIS A 874 -1.10 38.73 -66.97
CA HIS A 874 -2.31 39.52 -66.66
C HIS A 874 -3.61 38.88 -66.09
N HIS A 875 -3.82 39.19 -64.80
CA HIS A 875 -4.91 40.00 -64.22
C HIS A 875 -6.43 39.63 -64.28
N GLN A 876 -6.97 39.46 -63.06
CA GLN A 876 -8.10 40.20 -62.41
C GLN A 876 -9.61 39.87 -62.60
N HIS A 877 -10.25 39.76 -61.41
CA HIS A 877 -11.56 40.30 -60.95
C HIS A 877 -12.95 39.62 -61.18
N HIS A 878 -13.58 39.32 -60.03
CA HIS A 878 -14.99 39.59 -59.59
C HIS A 878 -16.20 38.61 -59.77
N HIS A 879 -16.75 38.23 -58.59
CA HIS A 879 -18.16 38.24 -58.10
C HIS A 879 -19.22 37.11 -58.32
N HIS A 880 -19.81 36.68 -57.17
CA HIS A 880 -21.20 36.31 -56.79
C HIS A 880 -22.16 35.61 -57.80
N ALA A 881 -23.02 34.63 -57.42
CA ALA A 881 -24.03 34.71 -56.36
C ALA A 881 -24.72 33.35 -55.97
N SER A 882 -25.71 33.43 -55.06
CA SER A 882 -26.61 32.43 -54.44
C SER A 882 -27.56 31.64 -55.41
N ALA A 883 -28.42 30.65 -55.05
CA ALA A 883 -29.03 30.26 -53.75
C ALA A 883 -29.75 28.86 -53.76
N GLN A 884 -30.19 28.42 -52.56
CA GLN A 884 -31.40 27.60 -52.25
C GLN A 884 -31.45 26.04 -52.38
N GLN A 885 -32.19 25.45 -51.42
CA GLN A 885 -32.46 24.00 -51.19
C GLN A 885 -33.81 23.57 -51.83
N PRO A 886 -34.21 22.27 -51.79
CA PRO A 886 -35.00 21.75 -50.66
C PRO A 886 -34.75 20.27 -50.26
N VAL A 887 -35.45 19.81 -49.21
CA VAL A 887 -35.27 18.49 -48.52
C VAL A 887 -36.57 17.68 -48.45
N ALA A 888 -36.50 16.35 -48.65
CA ALA A 888 -37.46 15.32 -48.15
C ALA A 888 -36.79 13.92 -48.17
N LYS A 889 -36.65 13.19 -47.04
CA LYS A 889 -37.58 12.16 -46.49
C LYS A 889 -37.94 11.07 -47.53
N MET A 890 -37.80 9.75 -47.32
CA MET A 890 -37.62 8.86 -46.14
C MET A 890 -36.77 7.62 -46.58
N THR A 891 -36.47 6.56 -45.81
CA THR A 891 -37.02 5.96 -44.57
C THR A 891 -35.88 5.28 -43.76
N ALA A 892 -36.19 4.44 -42.74
CA ALA A 892 -35.21 3.62 -42.00
C ALA A 892 -35.50 2.12 -42.10
N SER A 893 -34.44 1.30 -42.04
CA SER A 893 -34.48 -0.07 -41.51
C SER A 893 -33.16 -0.32 -40.76
N ALA A 894 -33.24 -1.06 -39.64
CA ALA A 894 -32.10 -1.32 -38.78
C ALA A 894 -31.90 -2.83 -38.60
N SER A 895 -30.66 -3.29 -38.72
CA SER A 895 -30.25 -4.63 -38.29
C SER A 895 -28.80 -4.61 -37.79
N ASN A 896 -28.64 -5.09 -36.56
CA ASN A 896 -27.45 -5.62 -35.88
C ASN A 896 -26.08 -4.95 -36.10
N ALA A 897 -25.54 -4.39 -35.02
CA ALA A 897 -24.17 -3.92 -34.93
C ALA A 897 -23.13 -5.06 -34.81
N SER A 898 -21.93 -4.83 -35.32
CA SER A 898 -20.69 -5.46 -34.86
C SER A 898 -19.67 -4.37 -34.56
N LEU A 899 -18.99 -4.45 -33.42
CA LEU A 899 -17.89 -3.55 -33.06
C LEU A 899 -16.62 -3.95 -33.83
N SER A 900 -16.39 -3.34 -34.98
CA SER A 900 -15.12 -3.37 -35.70
C SER A 900 -14.89 -2.01 -36.38
N GLY A 901 -13.63 -1.57 -36.44
CA GLY A 901 -13.27 -0.17 -36.72
C GLY A 901 -13.74 0.33 -38.09
N GLY A 902 -14.52 1.41 -38.09
CA GLY A 902 -14.89 2.19 -39.28
C GLY A 902 -14.31 3.60 -39.22
N ASN A 903 -14.04 4.20 -40.38
CA ASN A 903 -13.52 5.57 -40.46
C ASN A 903 -14.54 6.58 -39.90
N VAL A 904 -14.17 7.25 -38.81
CA VAL A 904 -14.98 8.31 -38.19
C VAL A 904 -14.85 9.59 -39.01
N VAL A 905 -15.95 10.06 -39.60
CA VAL A 905 -15.99 11.34 -40.32
C VAL A 905 -16.05 12.50 -39.31
N PRO A 906 -15.08 13.44 -39.32
CA PRO A 906 -15.08 14.60 -38.42
C PRO A 906 -16.37 15.43 -38.53
N GLY A 907 -16.85 15.96 -37.41
CA GLY A 907 -18.05 16.81 -37.36
C GLY A 907 -19.38 16.05 -37.36
N THR A 908 -19.39 14.71 -37.37
CA THR A 908 -20.62 13.92 -37.23
C THR A 908 -21.04 13.75 -35.76
N PRO A 909 -22.35 13.56 -35.46
CA PRO A 909 -22.80 13.21 -34.11
C PRO A 909 -22.17 11.92 -33.55
N HIS A 910 -21.79 10.99 -34.44
CA HIS A 910 -21.09 9.76 -34.08
C HIS A 910 -19.67 10.06 -33.59
N ALA A 911 -18.90 10.91 -34.30
CA ALA A 911 -17.60 11.37 -33.85
C ALA A 911 -17.65 12.08 -32.49
N ALA A 912 -18.69 12.89 -32.26
CA ALA A 912 -18.89 13.58 -30.97
C ALA A 912 -19.19 12.60 -29.82
N ALA A 913 -19.97 11.54 -30.11
CA ALA A 913 -20.27 10.50 -29.12
C ALA A 913 -19.04 9.65 -28.77
N GLU A 914 -18.20 9.28 -29.75
CA GLU A 914 -16.94 8.58 -29.48
C GLU A 914 -15.95 9.46 -28.70
N ALA A 915 -15.81 10.73 -29.05
CA ALA A 915 -14.96 11.67 -28.32
C ALA A 915 -15.40 11.82 -26.84
N LEU A 916 -16.71 11.86 -26.57
CA LEU A 916 -17.24 11.88 -25.20
C LEU A 916 -16.90 10.59 -24.43
N LEU A 917 -17.02 9.42 -25.07
CA LEU A 917 -16.67 8.14 -24.44
C LEU A 917 -15.16 8.04 -24.17
N MET A 918 -14.31 8.52 -25.09
CA MET A 918 -12.87 8.61 -24.87
C MET A 918 -12.54 9.55 -23.70
N LEU A 919 -13.12 10.75 -23.64
CA LEU A 919 -12.90 11.70 -22.53
C LEU A 919 -13.26 11.13 -21.16
N LEU A 920 -14.32 10.32 -21.08
CA LEU A 920 -14.74 9.65 -19.83
C LEU A 920 -13.87 8.42 -19.49
N ASN A 921 -13.19 7.82 -20.48
CA ASN A 921 -12.39 6.61 -20.31
C ASN A 921 -10.86 6.85 -20.19
N LEU A 922 -10.36 7.99 -20.68
CA LEU A 922 -8.95 8.38 -20.63
C LEU A 922 -8.33 8.54 -19.22
N PRO A 923 -9.03 9.04 -18.18
CA PRO A 923 -8.45 9.17 -16.85
C PRO A 923 -8.09 7.81 -16.23
N GLU A 924 -7.01 7.74 -15.45
CA GLU A 924 -6.59 6.49 -14.78
C GLU A 924 -7.68 5.96 -13.81
N LYS A 925 -8.39 6.87 -13.15
CA LYS A 925 -9.51 6.57 -12.24
C LYS A 925 -10.85 6.89 -12.88
N PRO A 926 -11.90 6.06 -12.69
CA PRO A 926 -13.24 6.35 -13.18
C PRO A 926 -13.84 7.63 -12.57
N LEU A 927 -14.85 8.20 -13.24
CA LEU A 927 -15.54 9.40 -12.79
C LEU A 927 -16.09 9.25 -11.35
N LEU A 928 -16.56 8.05 -11.00
CA LEU A 928 -17.19 7.72 -9.73
C LEU A 928 -16.20 7.20 -8.64
N ASP A 929 -14.89 7.21 -8.89
CA ASP A 929 -13.86 6.93 -7.87
C ASP A 929 -13.92 7.95 -6.70
N PRO A 930 -13.80 7.54 -5.43
CA PRO A 930 -13.44 6.18 -4.98
C PRO A 930 -14.62 5.21 -4.84
N TYR A 931 -15.87 5.70 -4.84
CA TYR A 931 -17.06 4.97 -4.37
C TYR A 931 -17.59 3.87 -5.30
N VAL A 932 -16.84 3.44 -6.32
CA VAL A 932 -17.32 2.50 -7.36
C VAL A 932 -17.78 1.17 -6.75
N GLU A 933 -17.05 0.64 -5.77
CA GLU A 933 -17.36 -0.66 -5.16
C GLU A 933 -18.49 -0.56 -4.11
N GLU A 934 -18.72 0.60 -3.48
CA GLU A 934 -19.92 0.85 -2.68
C GLU A 934 -21.15 1.08 -3.56
N LEU A 935 -21.02 1.88 -4.63
CA LEU A 935 -22.10 2.21 -5.57
C LEU A 935 -22.68 0.95 -6.22
N LEU A 936 -21.84 -0.02 -6.61
CA LEU A 936 -22.28 -1.31 -7.16
C LEU A 936 -22.99 -2.22 -6.15
N LYS A 937 -22.87 -1.95 -4.83
CA LYS A 937 -23.56 -2.69 -3.75
C LYS A 937 -24.87 -2.03 -3.31
N THR A 938 -25.16 -0.82 -3.78
CA THR A 938 -26.42 -0.13 -3.45
C THR A 938 -27.61 -0.88 -4.03
N ASN A 939 -28.69 -0.95 -3.25
CA ASN A 939 -29.95 -1.55 -3.65
C ASN A 939 -31.02 -0.49 -3.93
N THR A 940 -30.88 0.71 -3.36
CA THR A 940 -31.81 1.82 -3.57
C THR A 940 -31.15 3.02 -4.25
N THR A 941 -31.95 3.80 -5.00
CA THR A 941 -31.49 5.06 -5.61
C THR A 941 -31.06 6.08 -4.55
N ALA A 942 -31.65 6.04 -3.34
CA ALA A 942 -31.32 6.93 -2.24
C ALA A 942 -29.90 6.71 -1.70
N GLU A 943 -29.53 5.45 -1.38
CA GLU A 943 -28.16 5.08 -0.97
C GLU A 943 -27.12 5.53 -2.00
N ALA A 944 -27.43 5.35 -3.28
CA ALA A 944 -26.53 5.71 -4.36
C ALA A 944 -26.43 7.23 -4.56
N MET A 945 -27.53 7.98 -4.38
CA MET A 945 -27.49 9.45 -4.41
C MET A 945 -26.69 10.02 -3.24
N GLU A 946 -26.74 9.40 -2.07
CA GLU A 946 -25.90 9.76 -0.92
C GLU A 946 -24.41 9.60 -1.26
N LEU A 947 -23.99 8.44 -1.78
CA LEU A 947 -22.61 8.21 -2.23
C LEU A 947 -22.17 9.14 -3.37
N VAL A 948 -23.05 9.43 -4.34
CA VAL A 948 -22.79 10.40 -5.42
C VAL A 948 -22.67 11.84 -4.88
N SER A 949 -23.34 12.18 -3.77
CA SER A 949 -23.23 13.50 -3.15
C SER A 949 -21.83 13.78 -2.59
N LEU A 950 -21.16 12.72 -2.09
CA LEU A 950 -19.80 12.76 -1.53
C LEU A 950 -18.69 12.96 -2.59
N LEU A 951 -19.01 12.82 -3.88
CA LEU A 951 -18.07 13.13 -4.96
C LEU A 951 -17.71 14.62 -4.99
N SER A 952 -16.50 14.94 -5.43
CA SER A 952 -16.07 16.31 -5.67
C SER A 952 -17.02 17.01 -6.66
N SER A 953 -17.28 18.31 -6.44
CA SER A 953 -18.24 19.08 -7.24
C SER A 953 -18.07 18.94 -8.76
N PRO A 954 -16.85 18.93 -9.35
CA PRO A 954 -16.69 18.68 -10.78
C PRO A 954 -17.16 17.29 -11.22
N LYS A 955 -16.75 16.23 -10.51
CA LYS A 955 -17.15 14.84 -10.82
C LYS A 955 -18.67 14.66 -10.71
N ARG A 956 -19.26 15.15 -9.61
CA ARG A 956 -20.70 15.11 -9.36
C ARG A 956 -21.49 15.85 -10.45
N ASN A 957 -21.06 17.06 -10.82
CA ASN A 957 -21.74 17.86 -11.83
C ASN A 957 -21.70 17.19 -13.21
N VAL A 958 -20.56 16.64 -13.63
CA VAL A 958 -20.44 15.91 -14.91
C VAL A 958 -21.35 14.68 -14.91
N PHE A 959 -21.37 13.89 -13.84
CA PHE A 959 -22.24 12.72 -13.73
C PHE A 959 -23.73 13.07 -13.81
N VAL A 960 -24.19 14.08 -13.06
CA VAL A 960 -25.60 14.50 -13.07
C VAL A 960 -26.02 15.03 -14.44
N HIS A 961 -25.23 15.91 -15.07
CA HIS A 961 -25.57 16.45 -16.40
C HIS A 961 -25.58 15.35 -17.48
N LEU A 962 -24.66 14.39 -17.42
CA LEU A 962 -24.62 13.25 -18.33
C LEU A 962 -25.87 12.37 -18.17
N CYS A 963 -26.27 12.06 -16.94
CA CYS A 963 -27.49 11.29 -16.69
C CYS A 963 -28.76 12.03 -17.14
N MET A 964 -28.85 13.35 -16.94
CA MET A 964 -29.95 14.17 -17.45
C MET A 964 -30.01 14.17 -18.99
N PHE A 965 -28.87 14.33 -19.67
CA PHE A 965 -28.76 14.28 -21.13
C PHE A 965 -29.18 12.91 -21.70
N LEU A 966 -28.70 11.82 -21.09
CA LEU A 966 -29.08 10.46 -21.50
C LEU A 966 -30.58 10.20 -21.30
N ARG A 967 -31.14 10.65 -20.16
CA ARG A 967 -32.56 10.55 -19.88
C ARG A 967 -33.40 11.31 -20.90
N GLU A 968 -33.06 12.56 -21.21
CA GLU A 968 -33.76 13.36 -22.22
C GLU A 968 -33.73 12.67 -23.60
N GLY A 969 -32.59 12.11 -24.00
CA GLY A 969 -32.48 11.35 -25.26
C GLY A 969 -33.28 10.04 -25.26
N ILE A 970 -33.48 9.39 -24.12
CA ILE A 970 -34.37 8.22 -23.98
C ILE A 970 -35.84 8.64 -24.05
N GLU A 971 -36.24 9.70 -23.31
CA GLU A 971 -37.61 10.23 -23.32
C GLU A 971 -38.01 10.70 -24.74
N ARG A 972 -37.09 11.32 -25.48
CA ARG A 972 -37.24 11.69 -26.90
C ARG A 972 -37.11 10.51 -27.89
N LYS A 973 -36.88 9.28 -27.40
CA LYS A 973 -36.69 8.04 -28.18
C LYS A 973 -35.49 8.06 -29.16
N TYR A 974 -34.50 8.91 -28.91
CA TYR A 974 -33.23 8.92 -29.65
C TYR A 974 -32.29 7.81 -29.19
N TYR A 975 -32.39 7.39 -27.92
CA TYR A 975 -31.53 6.36 -27.32
C TYR A 975 -32.34 5.16 -26.80
N ASN A 976 -31.79 3.95 -26.98
CA ASN A 976 -32.27 2.78 -26.27
C ASN A 976 -31.65 2.77 -24.86
N ALA A 977 -32.49 2.80 -23.83
CA ALA A 977 -32.06 2.87 -22.42
C ALA A 977 -31.10 1.75 -22.02
N MET A 978 -31.33 0.52 -22.48
CA MET A 978 -30.50 -0.65 -22.17
C MET A 978 -29.11 -0.52 -22.80
N HIS A 979 -29.02 -0.03 -24.05
CA HIS A 979 -27.74 0.18 -24.71
C HIS A 979 -26.91 1.29 -24.06
N VAL A 980 -27.50 2.46 -23.80
CA VAL A 980 -26.72 3.56 -23.17
C VAL A 980 -26.35 3.26 -21.72
N ALA A 981 -27.21 2.59 -20.95
CA ALA A 981 -26.87 2.14 -19.60
C ALA A 981 -25.71 1.12 -19.60
N THR A 982 -25.64 0.24 -20.59
CA THR A 982 -24.52 -0.71 -20.74
C THR A 982 -23.21 0.01 -21.09
N ILE A 983 -23.25 0.93 -22.07
CA ILE A 983 -22.08 1.68 -22.53
C ILE A 983 -21.53 2.58 -21.42
N PHE A 984 -22.38 3.45 -20.84
CA PHE A 984 -21.93 4.38 -19.82
C PHE A 984 -21.68 3.70 -18.47
N GLY A 985 -22.36 2.60 -18.15
CA GLY A 985 -22.08 1.81 -16.95
C GLY A 985 -20.65 1.26 -16.95
N ARG A 986 -20.21 0.67 -18.07
CA ARG A 986 -18.83 0.20 -18.22
C ARG A 986 -17.79 1.31 -18.07
N VAL A 987 -18.02 2.47 -18.70
CA VAL A 987 -17.06 3.58 -18.65
C VAL A 987 -17.01 4.24 -17.27
N LEU A 988 -18.16 4.47 -16.62
CA LEU A 988 -18.24 5.24 -15.37
C LEU A 988 -17.93 4.41 -14.10
N LEU A 989 -18.05 3.08 -14.16
CA LEU A 989 -17.86 2.15 -13.03
C LEU A 989 -16.75 1.10 -13.27
N ARG A 990 -15.85 1.34 -14.24
CA ARG A 990 -14.68 0.47 -14.50
C ARG A 990 -13.88 0.22 -13.22
N SER A 991 -13.51 -1.03 -12.94
CA SER A 991 -12.66 -1.33 -11.77
C SER A 991 -11.21 -0.98 -12.06
N THR A 992 -10.48 -0.63 -11.00
CA THR A 992 -9.00 -0.65 -10.99
C THR A 992 -8.44 -2.02 -10.57
N LYS A 993 -9.30 -2.98 -10.19
CA LYS A 993 -8.92 -4.33 -9.76
C LYS A 993 -9.32 -5.40 -10.79
N LYS A 994 -8.41 -6.33 -11.10
CA LYS A 994 -8.64 -7.45 -12.04
C LYS A 994 -9.41 -8.61 -11.37
N THR A 995 -10.74 -8.57 -11.37
CA THR A 995 -11.60 -9.71 -10.98
C THR A 995 -12.93 -9.71 -11.74
N ASP A 996 -13.23 -10.83 -12.41
CA ASP A 996 -14.48 -11.26 -13.10
C ASP A 996 -15.44 -10.20 -13.67
N ASP A 997 -15.33 -9.97 -15.00
CA ASP A 997 -16.14 -8.98 -15.75
C ASP A 997 -17.64 -9.32 -15.86
N TYR A 998 -18.03 -10.60 -15.95
CA TYR A 998 -19.37 -10.96 -16.43
C TYR A 998 -20.51 -10.61 -15.45
N TYR A 999 -20.30 -10.79 -14.15
CA TYR A 999 -21.28 -10.36 -13.13
C TYR A 999 -21.32 -8.85 -12.98
N ARG A 1000 -20.19 -8.16 -13.21
CA ARG A 1000 -20.03 -6.72 -13.02
C ARG A 1000 -20.84 -5.91 -14.04
N ASP A 1001 -20.83 -6.31 -15.31
CA ASP A 1001 -21.57 -5.65 -16.40
C ASP A 1001 -23.07 -5.50 -16.09
N THR A 1002 -23.68 -6.53 -15.50
CA THR A 1002 -25.10 -6.51 -15.14
C THR A 1002 -25.38 -5.46 -14.05
N HIS A 1003 -24.54 -5.39 -13.01
CA HIS A 1003 -24.67 -4.43 -11.92
C HIS A 1003 -24.39 -2.99 -12.39
N CYS A 1004 -23.36 -2.77 -13.21
CA CYS A 1004 -23.06 -1.47 -13.82
C CYS A 1004 -24.23 -0.94 -14.65
N ARG A 1005 -24.85 -1.82 -15.45
CA ARG A 1005 -26.01 -1.50 -16.28
C ARG A 1005 -27.25 -1.20 -15.45
N GLU A 1006 -27.53 -2.02 -14.43
CA GLU A 1006 -28.65 -1.78 -13.52
C GLU A 1006 -28.51 -0.48 -12.74
N PHE A 1007 -27.32 -0.18 -12.22
CA PHE A 1007 -27.02 1.09 -11.57
C PHE A 1007 -27.36 2.27 -12.50
N MET A 1008 -26.86 2.25 -13.74
CA MET A 1008 -27.15 3.31 -14.70
C MET A 1008 -28.64 3.41 -15.05
N LEU A 1009 -29.36 2.29 -15.18
CA LEU A 1009 -30.81 2.31 -15.39
C LEU A 1009 -31.56 2.90 -14.18
N ARG A 1010 -31.17 2.56 -12.94
CA ARG A 1010 -31.77 3.12 -11.72
C ARG A 1010 -31.59 4.63 -11.64
N PHE A 1011 -30.42 5.15 -12.01
CA PHE A 1011 -30.18 6.59 -12.08
C PHE A 1011 -30.92 7.27 -13.23
N ILE A 1012 -30.77 6.79 -14.46
CA ILE A 1012 -31.40 7.39 -15.66
C ILE A 1012 -32.92 7.47 -15.50
N ASN A 1013 -33.55 6.50 -14.82
CA ASN A 1013 -34.99 6.50 -14.55
C ASN A 1013 -35.39 7.27 -13.28
N ALA A 1014 -34.44 7.80 -12.49
CA ALA A 1014 -34.74 8.54 -11.27
C ALA A 1014 -35.35 9.91 -11.59
N GLY A 1015 -36.56 10.16 -11.05
CA GLY A 1015 -37.29 11.42 -11.23
C GLY A 1015 -36.57 12.65 -10.67
N GLU A 1016 -35.74 12.48 -9.64
CA GLU A 1016 -35.40 13.53 -8.66
C GLU A 1016 -33.99 14.13 -8.80
N MET A 1017 -33.33 14.07 -9.96
CA MET A 1017 -31.98 14.62 -10.13
C MET A 1017 -31.87 16.16 -9.98
N VAL A 1018 -32.99 16.87 -9.93
CA VAL A 1018 -33.05 18.35 -9.91
C VAL A 1018 -32.57 18.96 -8.58
N THR A 1019 -32.58 18.20 -7.48
CA THR A 1019 -32.17 18.70 -6.15
C THR A 1019 -30.66 18.81 -5.96
N LEU A 1020 -29.86 18.06 -6.72
CA LEU A 1020 -28.39 18.10 -6.61
C LEU A 1020 -27.77 19.26 -7.41
N SER A 1021 -28.40 19.70 -8.51
CA SER A 1021 -27.89 20.81 -9.34
C SER A 1021 -28.19 22.20 -8.75
N SER A 1022 -29.29 22.35 -8.01
CA SER A 1022 -29.70 23.63 -7.41
C SER A 1022 -28.71 24.17 -6.36
N SER A 1023 -28.00 23.28 -5.65
CA SER A 1023 -26.93 23.65 -4.72
C SER A 1023 -25.74 24.34 -5.40
N ALA A 1024 -25.49 24.06 -6.69
CA ALA A 1024 -24.39 24.65 -7.45
C ALA A 1024 -24.76 26.00 -8.10
N ALA A 1025 -26.01 26.18 -8.52
CA ALA A 1025 -26.48 27.43 -9.11
C ALA A 1025 -26.40 28.61 -8.12
N ALA A 1026 -26.64 28.36 -6.83
CA ALA A 1026 -26.53 29.36 -5.77
C ALA A 1026 -25.08 29.86 -5.52
N ALA A 1027 -24.07 29.06 -5.89
CA ALA A 1027 -22.66 29.40 -5.67
C ALA A 1027 -21.99 30.13 -6.86
N ALA A 1028 -22.56 30.02 -8.07
CA ALA A 1028 -21.99 30.61 -9.29
C ALA A 1028 -22.60 31.97 -9.68
N GLY A 1029 -23.74 32.36 -9.08
CA GLY A 1029 -24.52 33.54 -9.48
C GLY A 1029 -24.12 34.90 -8.88
N SER A 1030 -23.10 34.96 -8.01
CA SER A 1030 -22.80 36.17 -7.21
C SER A 1030 -21.67 37.07 -7.74
N HIS A 1031 -21.06 36.74 -8.88
CA HIS A 1031 -19.99 37.53 -9.50
C HIS A 1031 -20.21 37.78 -11.00
N HIS A 1032 -21.19 38.63 -11.35
CA HIS A 1032 -21.03 39.75 -12.32
C HIS A 1032 -22.34 40.56 -12.47
N HIS A 1033 -22.20 41.89 -12.56
CA HIS A 1033 -23.26 42.92 -12.68
C HIS A 1033 -24.21 43.05 -11.47
N HIS A 1034 -24.61 44.23 -11.00
CA HIS A 1034 -24.37 45.61 -11.47
C HIS A 1034 -24.29 46.59 -10.28
N GLN A 1035 -23.46 47.65 -10.39
CA GLN A 1035 -23.66 48.87 -9.60
C GLN A 1035 -24.89 49.63 -10.14
N HIS A 1036 -25.81 50.03 -9.26
CA HIS A 1036 -26.42 51.38 -9.11
C HIS A 1036 -27.88 51.37 -8.58
N HIS A 1037 -28.20 52.40 -7.79
CA HIS A 1037 -29.52 52.87 -7.32
C HIS A 1037 -30.31 52.09 -6.24
N HIS A 1038 -30.06 52.51 -5.00
CA HIS A 1038 -31.00 53.21 -4.10
C HIS A 1038 -32.41 52.66 -3.74
N HIS A 1039 -32.64 52.72 -2.42
CA HIS A 1039 -33.90 52.94 -1.66
C HIS A 1039 -34.77 51.76 -1.17
N ALA A 1040 -34.80 51.67 0.17
CA ALA A 1040 -35.95 51.33 1.05
C ALA A 1040 -36.53 49.89 1.00
N SER A 1041 -37.01 49.29 2.09
CA SER A 1041 -36.97 49.62 3.53
C SER A 1041 -37.57 48.45 4.35
N ALA A 1042 -37.19 48.31 5.63
CA ALA A 1042 -37.83 47.45 6.65
C ALA A 1042 -37.73 45.91 6.42
N GLN A 1043 -37.62 45.04 7.43
CA GLN A 1043 -37.67 45.22 8.89
C GLN A 1043 -36.85 44.10 9.59
N GLN A 1044 -36.05 44.43 10.61
CA GLN A 1044 -35.61 43.48 11.66
C GLN A 1044 -36.66 43.43 12.79
N PRO A 1045 -36.67 42.43 13.70
CA PRO A 1045 -35.75 42.39 14.88
C PRO A 1045 -34.91 41.08 14.92
N VAL A 1046 -33.62 41.06 15.31
CA VAL A 1046 -33.00 41.26 16.66
C VAL A 1046 -33.40 40.13 17.63
N ALA A 1047 -32.49 39.36 18.27
CA ALA A 1047 -31.25 39.73 18.98
C ALA A 1047 -30.09 38.71 18.77
N LYS A 1048 -28.80 39.09 18.63
CA LYS A 1048 -27.78 39.45 19.67
C LYS A 1048 -27.50 38.33 20.69
N MET A 1049 -26.27 38.03 21.15
CA MET A 1049 -24.86 38.50 20.97
C MET A 1049 -23.95 37.36 21.55
N THR A 1050 -22.61 37.28 21.51
CA THR A 1050 -21.44 38.14 21.20
C THR A 1050 -20.30 37.17 20.80
N ALA A 1051 -19.58 37.29 19.67
CA ALA A 1051 -18.45 38.18 19.39
C ALA A 1051 -17.31 38.20 20.44
N SER A 1052 -16.16 37.61 20.10
CA SER A 1052 -14.83 38.17 20.39
C SER A 1052 -13.86 37.78 19.27
N ALA A 1053 -12.89 38.64 18.96
CA ALA A 1053 -11.97 38.49 17.85
C ALA A 1053 -10.53 38.74 18.30
N SER A 1054 -9.55 38.25 17.55
CA SER A 1054 -8.22 38.87 17.51
C SER A 1054 -7.56 38.66 16.15
N ASN A 1055 -7.01 39.76 15.61
CA ASN A 1055 -6.30 39.79 14.34
C ASN A 1055 -4.81 39.46 14.55
N ALA A 1056 -4.17 38.84 13.55
CA ALA A 1056 -2.78 39.13 13.22
C ALA A 1056 -2.52 38.81 11.74
N SER A 1057 -2.44 39.86 10.93
CA SER A 1057 -1.97 39.83 9.53
C SER A 1057 -0.44 39.77 9.47
N LEU A 1058 0.13 38.99 8.55
CA LEU A 1058 1.43 39.32 7.92
C LEU A 1058 1.47 38.77 6.48
N SER A 1059 2.33 39.36 5.65
CA SER A 1059 2.14 39.44 4.19
C SER A 1059 3.32 38.93 3.35
N GLY A 1060 3.01 38.47 2.12
CA GLY A 1060 3.96 38.18 1.04
C GLY A 1060 4.21 36.67 0.84
N GLY A 1061 4.43 36.16 -0.38
CA GLY A 1061 4.43 36.81 -1.70
C GLY A 1061 5.17 35.94 -2.73
N ASN A 1062 4.75 35.99 -4.00
CA ASN A 1062 5.22 35.19 -5.16
C ASN A 1062 4.82 33.70 -5.11
N VAL A 1063 4.16 33.06 -6.09
CA VAL A 1063 4.18 33.14 -7.57
C VAL A 1063 5.48 32.60 -8.18
N VAL A 1064 5.50 31.29 -8.48
CA VAL A 1064 5.35 30.73 -9.84
C VAL A 1064 4.39 29.54 -9.76
#